data_AF-A0A924NZ04-F1
#
_entry.id   AF-A0A924NZ04-F1
#
_cell.length_a   1.000
_cell.length_b   1.000
_cell.length_c   1.000
_cell.angle_alpha   90.00
_cell.angle_beta   90.00
_cell.angle_gamma   90.00
#
_symmetry.space_group_name_H-M   'P 1'
#
loop_
_entity.id
_entity.type
_entity.pdbx_description
1 polymer ?
#
loop_
_entity_poly.entity_id
_entity_poly.type
_entity_poly.pdbx_seq_one_letter_code
_entity_poly.pdbx_strand_id
1 'polypeptide(L)'
;MRTVRSITSRLRLLLALGASAALLSACGGSGNEPDQQTQIHTMRMESASRGMVALAPATVRMHFRRTQHDEAQWGVYSWYGPLKPSSAWITDRFMMTGADAFGGFVDIAVDTGKTSIWFLVTDGYGNKNCGNDQGQDFSADIATKGQEIWMLEGDCKIYSSQPAISFGNLGEAKAHWLSANTLVWPNTAATGSYKLYYAANGGLSSSTDGVTGADGSMNLTISGALAPAFAGKFPHLAGSTALTLSEADAATLASKVSGQFAIAQFTAGGALVQVTSLQTNGMLDALFAPAAANAKLGATFSAAGVPTFRVWAPTAKSVSLNVYPGADAPLASTVAMTRDGASGVWSYTAPDAAWTNRFYYTYTVNVLSRWVSNGVVSNTVTDPYSLSLNANGKRSFVANLDSAALKPAGWDGHEIPKLDDAADITLYELQVRDFSASDSTVPQAYRGKFMAFTELESNGMRHLRKLQKAGLSHIHLLPSFDIASVNETGCTTPVIPNAGPNSTEQQAAVAAAGDSDCFNWGYDPVHYTAPDGSFSTNPNDGVVRVKQFRSMVKSLHEQGLRVVMDVVYNHTSGSQQGPLSVLDKIVPTYYYRLNAAGGITNDSCCADTAAENAMMAKLMIDSVSTWAKDYQVDSFRFDIMGMAPLAVITKLKADVAKAAGRDIYLYGEAWNFGTVANDARFVQARQANMYGTGVGSFNDRLRDTVRGGGCCDSGAALISQQGFINGVYYDRNATSTQTKDDLLRLGDLVKVGLSGTLRDYAFTDRNGQLRKNSEIDYFGQQAGFAASPQETINYVEAHDNQTLFDLNAFKLPQSTSLADRVRVQNLGAAITMLSQGVPFFHAGQEILRSKSLDRDSYNAGDWFNQLDYAYQSNNFGVGLPMEGVNKDNWSMM
;
A
#
# COMPACT_ATOMS: atom_id res chain seq x y z
N MET A 1 -36.20 -35.54 9.12
CA MET A 1 -36.32 -37.01 9.01
C MET A 1 -37.16 -37.32 7.78
N ARG A 2 -36.59 -37.89 6.69
CA ARG A 2 -37.26 -38.15 5.38
C ARG A 2 -37.73 -36.86 4.64
N THR A 3 -37.85 -36.74 3.31
CA THR A 3 -37.51 -37.58 2.12
C THR A 3 -37.33 -36.62 0.90
N VAL A 4 -36.23 -36.62 0.13
CA VAL A 4 -35.93 -37.42 -1.10
C VAL A 4 -36.63 -36.96 -2.41
N ARG A 5 -35.83 -36.39 -3.36
CA ARG A 5 -35.85 -36.45 -4.87
C ARG A 5 -37.18 -36.09 -5.61
N SER A 6 -37.27 -35.82 -6.92
CA SER A 6 -36.39 -35.97 -8.10
C SER A 6 -36.72 -34.89 -9.20
N ILE A 7 -35.79 -34.41 -10.04
CA ILE A 7 -35.41 -34.82 -11.43
C ILE A 7 -36.33 -34.33 -12.60
N THR A 8 -35.87 -33.29 -13.33
CA THR A 8 -36.02 -32.95 -14.79
C THR A 8 -37.44 -32.82 -15.42
N SER A 9 -37.68 -32.28 -16.64
CA SER A 9 -36.85 -31.74 -17.76
C SER A 9 -37.65 -30.75 -18.67
N ARG A 10 -36.96 -29.88 -19.44
CA ARG A 10 -37.23 -29.29 -20.80
C ARG A 10 -38.72 -29.13 -21.29
N LEU A 11 -39.16 -28.07 -22.00
CA LEU A 11 -38.63 -27.56 -23.30
C LEU A 11 -39.47 -26.38 -23.91
N ARG A 12 -38.85 -25.25 -24.35
CA ARG A 12 -39.36 -24.21 -25.33
C ARG A 12 -40.70 -23.48 -24.95
N LEU A 13 -41.19 -22.39 -25.60
CA LEU A 13 -40.82 -21.46 -26.71
C LEU A 13 -41.43 -20.07 -26.31
N LEU A 14 -40.80 -18.88 -26.34
CA LEU A 14 -40.18 -18.04 -27.39
C LEU A 14 -41.17 -17.42 -28.43
N LEU A 15 -41.46 -16.12 -28.30
CA LEU A 15 -42.01 -15.13 -29.28
C LEU A 15 -42.24 -13.80 -28.51
N ALA A 16 -42.12 -12.58 -29.02
CA ALA A 16 -41.63 -12.00 -30.29
C ALA A 16 -41.13 -10.54 -29.99
N LEU A 17 -40.57 -9.69 -30.85
CA LEU A 17 -40.27 -9.61 -32.29
C LEU A 17 -38.74 -9.28 -32.43
N GLY A 18 -38.10 -8.76 -33.50
CA GLY A 18 -38.49 -8.16 -34.79
C GLY A 18 -38.55 -6.61 -34.73
N ALA A 19 -38.12 -5.84 -35.74
CA ALA A 19 -37.41 -6.10 -37.01
C ALA A 19 -36.64 -4.79 -37.40
N SER A 20 -35.75 -4.68 -38.40
CA SER A 20 -35.38 -5.50 -39.57
C SER A 20 -33.83 -5.68 -39.61
N ALA A 21 -33.06 -5.95 -40.68
CA ALA A 21 -33.20 -6.12 -42.14
C ALA A 21 -32.14 -7.18 -42.60
N ALA A 22 -32.24 -7.98 -43.67
CA ALA A 22 -32.79 -7.89 -45.03
C ALA A 22 -31.76 -7.44 -46.12
N LEU A 23 -31.48 -8.11 -47.27
CA LEU A 23 -31.48 -9.53 -47.80
C LEU A 23 -31.25 -9.44 -49.37
N LEU A 24 -30.81 -10.39 -50.23
CA LEU A 24 -30.39 -11.82 -50.22
C LEU A 24 -29.61 -12.16 -51.55
N SER A 25 -28.52 -12.97 -51.53
CA SER A 25 -27.93 -13.75 -52.68
C SER A 25 -27.34 -12.97 -53.91
N ALA A 26 -26.63 -13.55 -54.91
CA ALA A 26 -26.15 -14.92 -55.26
C ALA A 26 -24.74 -14.80 -55.93
N CYS A 27 -23.89 -15.82 -56.18
CA CYS A 27 -24.03 -16.98 -57.10
C CYS A 27 -22.85 -17.98 -56.96
N GLY A 28 -22.96 -19.16 -57.58
CA GLY A 28 -21.87 -20.17 -57.73
C GLY A 28 -21.43 -20.35 -59.20
N GLY A 29 -20.30 -21.03 -59.43
CA GLY A 29 -19.55 -20.94 -60.70
C GLY A 29 -19.85 -21.97 -61.81
N SER A 30 -19.37 -21.63 -63.01
CA SER A 30 -19.11 -22.51 -64.17
C SER A 30 -18.07 -21.81 -65.06
N GLY A 31 -17.08 -22.51 -65.62
CA GLY A 31 -15.92 -21.88 -66.28
C GLY A 31 -15.71 -22.24 -67.76
N ASN A 32 -14.58 -21.78 -68.31
CA ASN A 32 -13.92 -22.28 -69.52
C ASN A 32 -12.47 -21.75 -69.57
N GLU A 33 -11.55 -22.52 -70.14
CA GLU A 33 -10.14 -22.12 -70.36
C GLU A 33 -9.95 -21.43 -71.74
N PRO A 34 -8.72 -21.01 -72.13
CA PRO A 34 -7.75 -22.00 -72.66
C PRO A 34 -6.29 -21.85 -72.18
N ASP A 35 -5.71 -23.00 -71.79
CA ASP A 35 -4.35 -23.50 -72.10
C ASP A 35 -3.19 -22.50 -72.31
N GLN A 36 -2.20 -22.55 -71.40
CA GLN A 36 -0.80 -22.59 -71.84
C GLN A 36 0.12 -23.34 -70.86
N GLN A 37 0.82 -24.35 -71.39
CA GLN A 37 1.91 -25.09 -70.71
C GLN A 37 3.09 -24.14 -70.41
N THR A 38 3.83 -24.27 -69.30
CA THR A 38 5.00 -25.17 -69.24
C THR A 38 5.69 -25.24 -67.86
N GLN A 39 6.36 -26.38 -67.64
CA GLN A 39 7.56 -26.62 -66.81
C GLN A 39 7.61 -26.18 -65.33
N ILE A 40 7.69 -27.20 -64.46
CA ILE A 40 8.39 -27.12 -63.18
C ILE A 40 9.86 -26.74 -63.45
N HIS A 41 10.39 -25.72 -62.76
CA HIS A 41 11.81 -25.40 -62.79
C HIS A 41 12.41 -25.42 -61.38
N THR A 42 13.28 -26.40 -61.12
CA THR A 42 13.88 -26.64 -59.81
C THR A 42 15.03 -25.66 -59.55
N MET A 43 14.70 -24.40 -59.22
CA MET A 43 15.72 -23.44 -58.82
C MET A 43 16.29 -23.79 -57.44
N ARG A 44 17.57 -24.19 -57.44
CA ARG A 44 18.40 -24.15 -56.23
C ARG A 44 18.43 -22.72 -55.72
N MET A 45 18.12 -22.51 -54.44
CA MET A 45 18.57 -21.29 -53.77
C MET A 45 20.07 -21.41 -53.53
N GLU A 46 20.86 -20.65 -54.27
CA GLU A 46 22.28 -20.47 -53.97
C GLU A 46 22.44 -19.67 -52.67
N SER A 47 23.47 -19.99 -51.90
CA SER A 47 23.74 -19.38 -50.60
C SER A 47 24.32 -17.96 -50.76
N ALA A 48 23.46 -17.00 -51.09
CA ALA A 48 23.81 -15.58 -51.12
C ALA A 48 24.03 -15.08 -49.68
N SER A 49 25.29 -14.87 -49.31
CA SER A 49 25.66 -14.16 -48.08
C SER A 49 25.19 -12.71 -48.17
N ARG A 50 24.05 -12.39 -47.55
CA ARG A 50 23.58 -11.00 -47.43
C ARG A 50 24.62 -10.18 -46.65
N GLY A 51 25.26 -9.24 -47.33
CA GLY A 51 26.11 -8.25 -46.66
C GLY A 51 25.29 -7.38 -45.71
N MET A 52 25.89 -7.00 -44.58
CA MET A 52 25.27 -6.10 -43.61
C MET A 52 24.96 -4.75 -44.28
N VAL A 53 23.69 -4.32 -44.25
CA VAL A 53 23.28 -3.04 -44.84
C VAL A 53 23.80 -1.92 -43.94
N ALA A 54 24.79 -1.16 -44.42
CA ALA A 54 25.37 -0.05 -43.70
C ALA A 54 24.28 0.95 -43.26
N LEU A 55 24.39 1.46 -42.03
CA LEU A 55 23.46 2.42 -41.49
C LEU A 55 23.62 3.79 -42.16
N ALA A 56 22.50 4.49 -42.37
CA ALA A 56 22.49 5.84 -42.90
C ALA A 56 22.84 6.89 -41.80
N PRO A 57 23.49 8.02 -42.15
CA PRO A 57 23.61 9.17 -41.26
C PRO A 57 22.24 9.66 -40.76
N ALA A 58 22.21 10.29 -39.58
CA ALA A 58 21.00 10.81 -38.94
C ALA A 58 19.86 9.79 -38.80
N THR A 59 20.20 8.51 -38.59
CA THR A 59 19.26 7.39 -38.48
C THR A 59 19.58 6.56 -37.24
N VAL A 60 18.56 6.14 -36.49
CA VAL A 60 18.67 5.09 -35.47
C VAL A 60 18.14 3.79 -36.05
N ARG A 61 18.95 2.73 -36.06
CA ARG A 61 18.46 1.36 -36.28
C ARG A 61 18.11 0.72 -34.96
N MET A 62 16.87 0.27 -34.86
CA MET A 62 16.31 -0.34 -33.66
C MET A 62 16.08 -1.83 -33.93
N HIS A 63 16.95 -2.66 -33.36
CA HIS A 63 16.89 -4.11 -33.43
C HIS A 63 16.06 -4.68 -32.28
N PHE A 64 15.22 -5.67 -32.56
CA PHE A 64 14.37 -6.34 -31.59
C PHE A 64 14.39 -7.86 -31.83
N ARG A 65 14.51 -8.63 -30.74
CA ARG A 65 14.38 -10.09 -30.75
C ARG A 65 13.07 -10.50 -30.10
N ARG A 66 12.25 -11.28 -30.80
CA ARG A 66 11.14 -12.04 -30.21
C ARG A 66 11.48 -13.52 -30.08
N THR A 67 10.89 -14.15 -29.07
CA THR A 67 10.95 -15.60 -28.84
C THR A 67 10.20 -16.36 -29.95
N GLN A 68 9.18 -15.72 -30.53
CA GLN A 68 8.25 -16.29 -31.50
C GLN A 68 8.65 -16.04 -32.97
N HIS A 69 9.72 -15.28 -33.24
CA HIS A 69 10.20 -14.97 -34.60
C HIS A 69 9.16 -14.29 -35.52
N ASP A 70 8.30 -13.48 -34.92
CA ASP A 70 7.17 -12.77 -35.52
C ASP A 70 7.38 -11.24 -35.51
N GLU A 71 8.63 -10.76 -35.43
CA GLU A 71 8.99 -9.35 -35.26
C GLU A 71 8.30 -8.41 -36.27
N ALA A 72 8.00 -8.87 -37.48
CA ALA A 72 7.29 -8.11 -38.50
C ALA A 72 5.86 -7.66 -38.12
N GLN A 73 5.26 -8.23 -37.06
CA GLN A 73 3.99 -7.76 -36.48
C GLN A 73 4.19 -6.56 -35.53
N TRP A 74 5.43 -6.32 -35.09
CA TRP A 74 5.79 -5.30 -34.11
C TRP A 74 6.40 -4.06 -34.77
N GLY A 75 6.27 -2.94 -34.08
CA GLY A 75 6.84 -1.67 -34.52
C GLY A 75 7.08 -0.71 -33.36
N VAL A 76 7.90 0.31 -33.64
CA VAL A 76 8.20 1.38 -32.69
C VAL A 76 7.15 2.48 -32.84
N TYR A 77 6.46 2.82 -31.76
CA TYR A 77 5.72 4.08 -31.62
C TYR A 77 6.64 5.09 -30.93
N SER A 78 6.87 6.28 -31.52
CA SER A 78 7.81 7.26 -30.97
C SER A 78 7.33 8.70 -31.18
N TRP A 79 7.24 9.46 -30.08
CA TRP A 79 6.68 10.82 -30.05
C TRP A 79 7.74 11.93 -29.99
N TYR A 80 9.01 11.60 -29.71
CA TYR A 80 10.12 12.53 -29.64
C TYR A 80 11.41 11.87 -30.15
N GLY A 81 12.19 12.58 -30.98
CA GLY A 81 13.43 12.08 -31.58
C GLY A 81 13.35 11.88 -33.10
N PRO A 82 12.35 11.17 -33.66
CA PRO A 82 12.22 11.00 -35.10
C PRO A 82 12.01 12.34 -35.82
N LEU A 83 12.49 12.43 -37.07
CA LEU A 83 12.25 13.58 -37.96
C LEU A 83 10.75 13.74 -38.31
N LYS A 84 9.98 12.65 -38.17
CA LYS A 84 8.51 12.60 -38.25
C LYS A 84 7.98 11.69 -37.14
N PRO A 85 7.66 12.20 -35.95
CA PRO A 85 7.12 11.37 -34.86
C PRO A 85 5.80 10.70 -35.23
N SER A 86 5.51 9.55 -34.59
CA SER A 86 4.27 8.79 -34.72
C SER A 86 3.04 9.66 -34.43
N SER A 87 2.20 9.86 -35.43
CA SER A 87 1.04 10.77 -35.37
C SER A 87 -0.18 10.20 -34.63
N ALA A 88 -0.29 8.88 -34.50
CA ALA A 88 -1.42 8.21 -33.86
C ALA A 88 -1.01 6.95 -33.07
N TRP A 89 -1.30 6.94 -31.76
CA TRP A 89 -1.30 5.70 -30.98
C TRP A 89 -2.52 4.86 -31.35
N ILE A 90 -2.43 3.56 -31.68
CA ILE A 90 -1.24 2.69 -31.82
C ILE A 90 -0.93 2.39 -33.30
N THR A 91 -1.65 3.00 -34.23
CA THR A 91 -1.69 2.61 -35.64
C THR A 91 -0.50 3.11 -36.45
N ASP A 92 0.17 4.18 -36.04
CA ASP A 92 1.28 4.81 -36.78
C ASP A 92 2.64 4.44 -36.17
N ARG A 93 3.16 3.25 -36.53
CA ARG A 93 4.40 2.68 -36.01
C ARG A 93 5.45 2.50 -37.09
N PHE A 94 6.71 2.71 -36.72
CA PHE A 94 7.87 2.27 -37.50
C PHE A 94 7.97 0.74 -37.40
N MET A 95 7.41 0.02 -38.36
CA MET A 95 7.32 -1.45 -38.35
C MET A 95 8.69 -2.12 -38.60
N MET A 96 8.97 -3.20 -37.88
CA MET A 96 10.19 -4.01 -37.99
C MET A 96 10.22 -4.77 -39.32
N THR A 97 10.62 -4.08 -40.39
CA THR A 97 10.58 -4.54 -41.78
C THR A 97 11.94 -5.02 -42.30
N GLY A 98 13.02 -4.70 -41.60
CA GLY A 98 14.32 -5.35 -41.75
C GLY A 98 14.42 -6.60 -40.90
N ALA A 99 15.34 -7.50 -41.26
CA ALA A 99 15.70 -8.64 -40.42
C ALA A 99 17.16 -9.07 -40.67
N ASP A 100 17.85 -9.50 -39.62
CA ASP A 100 19.25 -9.93 -39.64
C ASP A 100 19.50 -11.20 -38.78
N ALA A 101 20.74 -11.42 -38.33
CA ALA A 101 21.10 -12.56 -37.46
C ALA A 101 20.68 -12.37 -35.99
N PHE A 102 20.43 -11.14 -35.54
CA PHE A 102 19.86 -10.86 -34.23
C PHE A 102 18.34 -11.02 -34.25
N GLY A 103 17.62 -10.32 -35.14
CA GLY A 103 16.16 -10.34 -35.13
C GLY A 103 15.54 -9.45 -36.21
N GLY A 104 14.36 -8.90 -35.92
CA GLY A 104 13.74 -7.86 -36.75
C GLY A 104 14.32 -6.48 -36.42
N PHE A 105 14.38 -5.58 -37.39
CA PHE A 105 14.84 -4.21 -37.16
C PHE A 105 14.05 -3.16 -37.97
N VAL A 106 14.12 -1.91 -37.53
CA VAL A 106 13.62 -0.75 -38.26
C VAL A 106 14.62 0.41 -38.22
N ASP A 107 14.73 1.14 -39.34
CA ASP A 107 15.59 2.31 -39.50
C ASP A 107 14.73 3.58 -39.39
N ILE A 108 14.98 4.40 -38.37
CA ILE A 108 14.21 5.61 -38.07
C ILE A 108 15.11 6.85 -38.27
N ALA A 109 14.78 7.68 -39.25
CA ALA A 109 15.44 8.97 -39.44
C ALA A 109 15.08 9.94 -38.30
N VAL A 110 16.08 10.59 -37.70
CA VAL A 110 15.92 11.43 -36.50
C VAL A 110 16.21 12.91 -36.77
N ASP A 111 15.56 13.77 -35.97
CA ASP A 111 15.87 15.20 -35.89
C ASP A 111 17.15 15.38 -35.07
N THR A 112 18.25 15.73 -35.72
CA THR A 112 19.56 15.96 -35.09
C THR A 112 19.62 17.24 -34.25
N GLY A 113 18.54 18.03 -34.19
CA GLY A 113 18.31 19.06 -33.19
C GLY A 113 17.76 18.53 -31.86
N LYS A 114 17.49 17.23 -31.73
CA LYS A 114 17.17 16.55 -30.46
C LYS A 114 18.41 15.84 -29.90
N THR A 115 18.39 15.58 -28.59
CA THR A 115 19.44 14.82 -27.90
C THR A 115 19.14 13.33 -27.73
N SER A 116 17.89 12.90 -27.95
CA SER A 116 17.42 11.54 -27.66
C SER A 116 16.16 11.16 -28.45
N ILE A 117 15.87 9.86 -28.48
CA ILE A 117 14.60 9.28 -28.94
C ILE A 117 13.82 8.67 -27.76
N TRP A 118 12.52 8.95 -27.70
CA TRP A 118 11.57 8.37 -26.74
C TRP A 118 10.50 7.57 -27.46
N PHE A 119 10.25 6.34 -26.99
CA PHE A 119 9.51 5.34 -27.75
C PHE A 119 8.92 4.19 -26.93
N LEU A 120 8.11 3.37 -27.62
CA LEU A 120 7.57 2.09 -27.18
C LEU A 120 7.61 1.08 -28.32
N VAL A 121 8.07 -0.14 -28.08
CA VAL A 121 7.99 -1.26 -29.05
C VAL A 121 6.70 -2.05 -28.78
N THR A 122 5.84 -2.24 -29.78
CA THR A 122 4.50 -2.83 -29.58
C THR A 122 3.89 -3.50 -30.83
N ASP A 123 3.01 -4.48 -30.58
CA ASP A 123 2.33 -5.34 -31.57
C ASP A 123 1.17 -4.69 -32.35
N GLY A 124 0.66 -3.54 -31.88
CA GLY A 124 -0.51 -2.88 -32.47
C GLY A 124 -1.87 -3.29 -31.89
N TYR A 125 -1.92 -4.26 -30.98
CA TYR A 125 -3.09 -4.54 -30.14
C TYR A 125 -3.02 -3.86 -28.77
N GLY A 126 -1.86 -3.30 -28.41
CA GLY A 126 -1.61 -2.60 -27.15
C GLY A 126 -0.55 -3.26 -26.29
N ASN A 127 -0.05 -4.44 -26.67
CA ASN A 127 0.96 -5.15 -25.90
C ASN A 127 2.32 -4.46 -26.15
N LYS A 128 2.82 -3.75 -25.14
CA LYS A 128 4.17 -3.16 -25.14
C LYS A 128 5.22 -4.24 -24.82
N ASN A 129 6.45 -4.09 -25.33
CA ASN A 129 7.57 -4.95 -24.94
C ASN A 129 7.93 -4.79 -23.45
N CYS A 130 7.80 -3.57 -22.93
CA CYS A 130 7.91 -3.22 -21.53
C CYS A 130 6.81 -2.23 -21.15
N GLY A 131 6.36 -2.22 -19.90
CA GLY A 131 5.24 -1.34 -19.49
C GLY A 131 5.58 0.16 -19.56
N ASN A 132 6.84 0.49 -19.28
CA ASN A 132 7.36 1.84 -19.20
C ASN A 132 7.75 2.38 -20.58
N ASP A 133 7.76 3.71 -20.69
CA ASP A 133 8.25 4.40 -21.86
C ASP A 133 9.79 4.34 -21.90
N GLN A 134 10.36 4.07 -23.08
CA GLN A 134 11.80 3.89 -23.26
C GLN A 134 12.43 5.15 -23.85
N GLY A 135 13.65 5.48 -23.42
CA GLY A 135 14.42 6.63 -23.89
C GLY A 135 15.87 6.26 -24.16
N GLN A 136 16.45 6.76 -25.26
CA GLN A 136 17.86 6.57 -25.61
C GLN A 136 18.48 7.88 -26.09
N ASP A 137 19.56 8.30 -25.45
CA ASP A 137 20.39 9.42 -25.90
C ASP A 137 21.12 9.10 -27.20
N PHE A 138 21.23 10.10 -28.06
CA PHE A 138 21.90 10.01 -29.35
C PHE A 138 23.43 10.04 -29.21
N SER A 139 24.13 9.29 -30.06
CA SER A 139 25.59 9.39 -30.17
C SER A 139 26.01 10.76 -30.70
N ALA A 140 27.15 11.28 -30.23
CA ALA A 140 27.66 12.59 -30.65
C ALA A 140 27.99 12.68 -32.15
N ASP A 141 28.08 11.54 -32.84
CA ASP A 141 28.35 11.40 -34.27
C ASP A 141 27.14 10.90 -35.09
N ILE A 142 25.94 10.80 -34.50
CA ILE A 142 24.72 10.28 -35.13
C ILE A 142 24.42 10.96 -36.47
N ALA A 143 24.62 12.28 -36.56
CA ALA A 143 24.42 13.07 -37.77
C ALA A 143 25.33 12.67 -38.94
N THR A 144 26.38 11.89 -38.68
CA THR A 144 27.38 11.44 -39.68
C THR A 144 27.45 9.93 -39.88
N LYS A 145 26.97 9.12 -38.93
CA LYS A 145 27.07 7.64 -38.96
C LYS A 145 25.76 6.89 -38.64
N GLY A 146 24.77 7.57 -38.06
CA GLY A 146 23.66 6.93 -37.38
C GLY A 146 24.08 6.25 -36.07
N GLN A 147 23.16 5.52 -35.46
CA GLN A 147 23.33 4.75 -34.23
C GLN A 147 22.53 3.45 -34.28
N GLU A 148 23.09 2.35 -33.77
CA GLU A 148 22.38 1.07 -33.62
C GLU A 148 22.07 0.80 -32.14
N ILE A 149 20.87 0.28 -31.86
CA ILE A 149 20.47 -0.20 -30.54
C ILE A 149 19.69 -1.51 -30.62
N TRP A 150 19.81 -2.34 -29.58
CA TRP A 150 19.24 -3.68 -29.49
C TRP A 150 18.35 -3.85 -28.25
N MET A 151 17.27 -4.61 -28.41
CA MET A 151 16.28 -4.92 -27.37
C MET A 151 15.86 -6.39 -27.44
N LEU A 152 15.52 -6.98 -26.29
CA LEU A 152 15.01 -8.36 -26.17
C LEU A 152 13.53 -8.35 -25.71
N GLU A 153 12.78 -9.39 -26.07
CA GLU A 153 11.39 -9.57 -25.61
C GLU A 153 11.33 -9.64 -24.07
N GLY A 154 10.58 -8.72 -23.46
CA GLY A 154 10.43 -8.64 -22.01
C GLY A 154 11.67 -8.12 -21.25
N ASP A 155 12.68 -7.59 -21.94
CA ASP A 155 13.73 -6.77 -21.33
C ASP A 155 13.47 -5.28 -21.62
N CYS A 156 13.39 -4.49 -20.55
CA CYS A 156 13.25 -3.03 -20.63
C CYS A 156 14.55 -2.34 -21.07
N LYS A 157 15.69 -3.03 -20.97
CA LYS A 157 17.01 -2.48 -21.22
C LYS A 157 17.29 -2.32 -22.72
N ILE A 158 17.80 -1.14 -23.06
CA ILE A 158 18.37 -0.83 -24.36
C ILE A 158 19.86 -1.17 -24.32
N TYR A 159 20.37 -1.85 -25.34
CA TYR A 159 21.78 -2.21 -25.48
C TYR A 159 22.40 -1.44 -26.65
N SER A 160 23.60 -0.87 -26.44
CA SER A 160 24.38 -0.16 -27.46
C SER A 160 25.32 -1.07 -28.28
N SER A 161 25.22 -2.37 -28.08
CA SER A 161 25.84 -3.43 -28.86
C SER A 161 24.96 -4.68 -28.80
N GLN A 162 25.06 -5.58 -29.78
CA GLN A 162 24.23 -6.79 -29.85
C GLN A 162 24.38 -7.65 -28.58
N PRO A 163 23.32 -7.84 -27.77
CA PRO A 163 23.39 -8.65 -26.57
C PRO A 163 23.38 -10.14 -26.89
N ALA A 164 23.84 -10.96 -25.94
CA ALA A 164 23.61 -12.39 -25.98
C ALA A 164 22.10 -12.67 -25.91
N ILE A 165 21.60 -13.54 -26.78
CA ILE A 165 20.18 -13.92 -26.82
C ILE A 165 19.88 -14.80 -25.61
N SER A 166 19.24 -14.20 -24.61
CA SER A 166 18.67 -14.90 -23.46
C SER A 166 17.17 -15.09 -23.68
N PHE A 167 16.71 -16.33 -23.52
CA PHE A 167 15.29 -16.67 -23.62
C PHE A 167 14.62 -16.48 -22.27
N GLY A 168 14.11 -15.27 -22.00
CA GLY A 168 13.44 -14.88 -20.76
C GLY A 168 14.29 -14.04 -19.81
N ASN A 169 13.69 -13.63 -18.69
CA ASN A 169 14.22 -12.59 -17.80
C ASN A 169 14.22 -13.05 -16.33
N LEU A 170 15.43 -13.16 -15.75
CA LEU A 170 15.67 -13.57 -14.37
C LEU A 170 15.60 -12.42 -13.34
N GLY A 171 15.63 -11.16 -13.78
CA GLY A 171 15.39 -10.00 -12.90
C GLY A 171 13.92 -9.88 -12.48
N GLU A 172 13.03 -10.31 -13.36
CA GLU A 172 11.60 -10.46 -13.09
C GLU A 172 11.29 -11.80 -12.41
N ALA A 173 10.21 -11.81 -11.61
CA ALA A 173 9.63 -13.02 -11.04
C ALA A 173 8.18 -13.19 -11.54
N LYS A 174 8.04 -13.76 -12.74
CA LYS A 174 6.75 -13.93 -13.46
C LYS A 174 6.02 -15.25 -13.14
N ALA A 175 6.62 -16.14 -12.35
CA ALA A 175 5.99 -17.37 -11.87
C ALA A 175 5.76 -17.32 -10.35
N HIS A 176 4.76 -18.05 -9.86
CA HIS A 176 4.39 -18.09 -8.45
C HIS A 176 4.48 -19.51 -7.89
N TRP A 177 5.07 -19.65 -6.71
CA TRP A 177 5.20 -20.92 -5.99
C TRP A 177 4.19 -20.96 -4.85
N LEU A 178 3.11 -21.72 -5.03
CA LEU A 178 1.88 -21.63 -4.23
C LEU A 178 1.85 -22.58 -3.02
N SER A 179 2.67 -23.64 -3.05
CA SER A 179 2.80 -24.62 -1.97
C SER A 179 4.16 -25.34 -2.03
N ALA A 180 4.38 -26.33 -1.17
CA ALA A 180 5.56 -27.19 -1.21
C ALA A 180 5.75 -27.95 -2.54
N ASN A 181 4.70 -28.17 -3.35
CA ASN A 181 4.82 -28.86 -4.63
C ASN A 181 4.10 -28.20 -5.82
N THR A 182 3.26 -27.18 -5.59
CA THR A 182 2.41 -26.56 -6.62
C THR A 182 2.98 -25.21 -7.05
N LEU A 183 3.23 -25.06 -8.35
CA LEU A 183 3.69 -23.85 -9.01
C LEU A 183 2.70 -23.44 -10.10
N VAL A 184 2.66 -22.15 -10.44
CA VAL A 184 1.96 -21.63 -11.63
C VAL A 184 2.83 -20.62 -12.36
N TRP A 185 2.71 -20.58 -13.68
CA TRP A 185 3.30 -19.54 -14.51
C TRP A 185 2.22 -19.00 -15.46
N PRO A 186 1.60 -17.84 -15.13
CA PRO A 186 0.55 -17.22 -15.93
C PRO A 186 0.96 -17.03 -17.39
N ASN A 187 -0.01 -17.13 -18.29
CA ASN A 187 0.14 -16.94 -19.74
C ASN A 187 1.13 -17.90 -20.44
N THR A 188 1.56 -19.00 -19.79
CA THR A 188 2.41 -20.01 -20.43
C THR A 188 1.62 -21.22 -20.95
N ALA A 189 2.00 -21.69 -22.14
CA ALA A 189 1.33 -22.78 -22.84
C ALA A 189 1.51 -24.12 -22.09
N ALA A 190 0.42 -24.88 -21.93
CA ALA A 190 0.41 -26.19 -21.28
C ALA A 190 1.04 -27.32 -22.13
N THR A 191 2.18 -27.04 -22.76
CA THR A 191 2.93 -27.92 -23.68
C THR A 191 4.44 -27.77 -23.49
N GLY A 192 5.20 -28.71 -24.06
CA GLY A 192 6.66 -28.78 -23.86
C GLY A 192 7.02 -29.48 -22.55
N SER A 193 8.14 -29.08 -21.94
CA SER A 193 8.56 -29.55 -20.61
C SER A 193 9.03 -28.39 -19.75
N TYR A 194 8.92 -28.53 -18.43
CA TYR A 194 9.26 -27.49 -17.46
C TYR A 194 10.26 -28.01 -16.44
N LYS A 195 11.19 -27.15 -16.02
CA LYS A 195 12.16 -27.45 -14.96
C LYS A 195 12.29 -26.29 -13.98
N LEU A 196 12.47 -26.63 -12.72
CA LEU A 196 12.87 -25.72 -11.66
C LEU A 196 14.39 -25.87 -11.44
N TYR A 197 15.16 -24.83 -11.73
CA TYR A 197 16.59 -24.75 -11.47
C TYR A 197 16.86 -24.09 -10.12
N TYR A 198 17.95 -24.46 -9.46
CA TYR A 198 18.41 -23.83 -8.23
C TYR A 198 19.92 -23.61 -8.22
N ALA A 199 20.35 -22.53 -7.54
CA ALA A 199 21.75 -22.25 -7.22
C ALA A 199 21.85 -21.76 -5.78
N ALA A 200 22.57 -22.49 -4.93
CA ALA A 200 22.66 -22.24 -3.50
C ALA A 200 23.17 -20.82 -3.20
N ASN A 201 24.11 -20.28 -3.98
CA ASN A 201 24.69 -18.95 -3.77
C ASN A 201 24.32 -17.93 -4.86
N GLY A 202 23.29 -18.22 -5.66
CA GLY A 202 22.90 -17.39 -6.80
C GLY A 202 23.80 -17.59 -8.03
N GLY A 203 23.66 -16.70 -9.00
CA GLY A 203 24.41 -16.75 -10.26
C GLY A 203 23.73 -17.55 -11.39
N LEU A 204 22.43 -17.86 -11.27
CA LEU A 204 21.67 -18.41 -12.39
C LEU A 204 21.66 -17.42 -13.57
N SER A 205 21.87 -17.95 -14.78
CA SER A 205 21.80 -17.23 -16.05
C SER A 205 21.20 -18.15 -17.13
N SER A 206 21.11 -17.70 -18.38
CA SER A 206 20.56 -18.49 -19.49
C SER A 206 21.19 -18.17 -20.84
N SER A 207 21.46 -19.19 -21.64
CA SER A 207 21.85 -19.10 -23.05
C SER A 207 20.80 -19.77 -23.95
N THR A 208 21.10 -19.87 -25.25
CA THR A 208 20.38 -20.70 -26.22
C THR A 208 20.26 -22.18 -25.79
N ASP A 209 21.18 -22.64 -24.95
CA ASP A 209 21.40 -24.05 -24.63
C ASP A 209 20.72 -24.45 -23.31
N GLY A 210 20.13 -23.48 -22.59
CA GLY A 210 19.41 -23.68 -21.34
C GLY A 210 19.82 -22.72 -20.22
N VAL A 211 19.46 -23.08 -18.99
CA VAL A 211 19.84 -22.35 -17.76
C VAL A 211 21.25 -22.77 -17.34
N THR A 212 22.09 -21.77 -17.03
CA THR A 212 23.49 -21.92 -16.61
C THR A 212 23.68 -21.42 -15.17
N GLY A 213 24.80 -21.80 -14.53
CA GLY A 213 25.10 -21.41 -13.14
C GLY A 213 24.31 -22.17 -12.06
N ALA A 214 23.58 -23.23 -12.42
CA ALA A 214 22.76 -24.01 -11.49
C ALA A 214 23.53 -25.16 -10.82
N ASP A 215 23.30 -25.37 -9.53
CA ASP A 215 23.75 -26.57 -8.79
C ASP A 215 22.91 -27.81 -9.13
N GLY A 216 21.73 -27.61 -9.71
CA GLY A 216 20.86 -28.69 -10.16
C GLY A 216 19.51 -28.20 -10.70
N SER A 217 18.69 -29.16 -11.11
CA SER A 217 17.32 -28.91 -11.56
C SER A 217 16.38 -30.05 -11.17
N MET A 218 15.11 -29.73 -10.98
CA MET A 218 14.01 -30.65 -10.71
C MET A 218 13.02 -30.57 -11.89
N ASN A 219 12.43 -31.69 -12.28
CA ASN A 219 11.43 -31.71 -13.35
C ASN A 219 10.04 -31.33 -12.82
N LEU A 220 9.27 -30.58 -13.61
CA LEU A 220 7.91 -30.18 -13.27
C LEU A 220 6.90 -30.84 -14.22
N THR A 221 5.83 -31.39 -13.66
CA THR A 221 4.76 -32.07 -14.39
C THR A 221 3.59 -31.12 -14.64
N ILE A 222 3.21 -30.93 -15.91
CA ILE A 222 2.03 -30.14 -16.28
C ILE A 222 0.77 -30.84 -15.74
N SER A 223 0.05 -30.16 -14.86
CA SER A 223 -1.10 -30.72 -14.11
C SER A 223 -2.45 -30.20 -14.61
N GLY A 224 -2.46 -29.34 -15.62
CA GLY A 224 -3.67 -28.74 -16.19
C GLY A 224 -4.06 -27.44 -15.49
N ALA A 225 -5.36 -27.27 -15.20
CA ALA A 225 -5.89 -26.08 -14.54
C ALA A 225 -5.56 -26.05 -13.04
N LEU A 226 -5.46 -24.85 -12.46
CA LEU A 226 -5.23 -24.66 -11.03
C LEU A 226 -6.37 -25.25 -10.18
N ALA A 227 -6.02 -26.02 -9.15
CA ALA A 227 -7.01 -26.67 -8.29
C ALA A 227 -7.90 -25.63 -7.54
N PRO A 228 -9.21 -25.89 -7.34
CA PRO A 228 -10.15 -24.90 -6.82
C PRO A 228 -9.75 -24.25 -5.47
N ALA A 229 -9.05 -24.97 -4.59
CA ALA A 229 -8.56 -24.41 -3.33
C ALA A 229 -7.48 -23.32 -3.54
N PHE A 230 -6.58 -23.51 -4.50
CA PHE A 230 -5.59 -22.48 -4.86
C PHE A 230 -6.20 -21.36 -5.69
N ALA A 231 -7.15 -21.66 -6.59
CA ALA A 231 -7.91 -20.63 -7.30
C ALA A 231 -8.73 -19.75 -6.33
N GLY A 232 -9.24 -20.32 -5.23
CA GLY A 232 -9.89 -19.58 -4.14
C GLY A 232 -8.94 -18.75 -3.27
N LYS A 233 -7.73 -19.26 -2.94
CA LYS A 233 -6.71 -18.47 -2.21
C LYS A 233 -6.08 -17.38 -3.08
N PHE A 234 -6.00 -17.59 -4.39
CA PHE A 234 -5.31 -16.70 -5.34
C PHE A 234 -6.17 -16.47 -6.61
N PRO A 235 -7.27 -15.68 -6.56
CA PRO A 235 -8.21 -15.55 -7.68
C PRO A 235 -7.56 -14.98 -8.95
N HIS A 236 -6.69 -13.99 -8.81
CA HIS A 236 -5.82 -13.46 -9.88
C HIS A 236 -4.96 -14.51 -10.61
N LEU A 237 -4.75 -15.71 -10.04
CA LEU A 237 -3.99 -16.80 -10.65
C LEU A 237 -4.87 -17.97 -11.15
N ALA A 238 -6.20 -17.92 -10.96
CA ALA A 238 -7.12 -19.03 -11.20
C ALA A 238 -7.10 -19.57 -12.65
N GLY A 239 -6.81 -18.71 -13.64
CA GLY A 239 -6.69 -19.11 -15.05
C GLY A 239 -5.34 -19.72 -15.46
N SER A 240 -4.40 -19.89 -14.52
CA SER A 240 -3.02 -20.31 -14.83
C SER A 240 -2.87 -21.82 -15.00
N THR A 241 -1.96 -22.22 -15.88
CA THR A 241 -1.45 -23.59 -15.96
C THR A 241 -0.73 -23.97 -14.66
N ALA A 242 -1.16 -25.05 -14.02
CA ALA A 242 -0.54 -25.61 -12.83
C ALA A 242 0.59 -26.59 -13.17
N LEU A 243 1.70 -26.47 -12.46
CA LEU A 243 2.91 -27.27 -12.60
C LEU A 243 3.22 -27.91 -11.24
N THR A 244 3.42 -29.22 -11.22
CA THR A 244 3.61 -29.99 -9.97
C THR A 244 5.01 -30.60 -9.90
N LEU A 245 5.67 -30.37 -8.77
CA LEU A 245 6.95 -30.96 -8.37
C LEU A 245 6.72 -32.37 -7.77
N SER A 246 7.67 -33.29 -7.91
CA SER A 246 7.55 -34.62 -7.29
C SER A 246 7.59 -34.53 -5.76
N GLU A 247 6.95 -35.48 -5.05
CA GLU A 247 6.99 -35.52 -3.58
C GLU A 247 8.42 -35.68 -3.04
N ALA A 248 9.26 -36.43 -3.75
CA ALA A 248 10.67 -36.63 -3.40
C ALA A 248 11.48 -35.34 -3.54
N ASP A 249 11.29 -34.58 -4.63
CA ASP A 249 11.94 -33.28 -4.82
C ASP A 249 11.43 -32.25 -3.79
N ALA A 250 10.11 -32.20 -3.57
CA ALA A 250 9.44 -31.31 -2.62
C ALA A 250 9.96 -31.50 -1.19
N ALA A 251 10.21 -32.76 -0.77
CA ALA A 251 10.80 -33.07 0.53
C ALA A 251 12.22 -32.49 0.73
N THR A 252 12.95 -32.16 -0.35
CA THR A 252 14.29 -31.53 -0.26
C THR A 252 14.28 -30.01 -0.18
N LEU A 253 13.14 -29.35 -0.40
CA LEU A 253 13.09 -27.89 -0.56
C LEU A 253 13.51 -27.12 0.70
N ALA A 254 13.19 -27.64 1.89
CA ALA A 254 13.49 -26.99 3.15
C ALA A 254 15.00 -26.79 3.40
N SER A 255 15.88 -27.58 2.75
CA SER A 255 17.34 -27.40 2.80
C SER A 255 17.90 -26.56 1.63
N LYS A 256 17.07 -26.22 0.64
CA LYS A 256 17.44 -25.45 -0.56
C LYS A 256 16.93 -24.00 -0.53
N VAL A 257 16.02 -23.67 0.39
CA VAL A 257 15.31 -22.37 0.45
C VAL A 257 16.21 -21.13 0.56
N SER A 258 17.44 -21.27 1.07
CA SER A 258 18.42 -20.18 1.18
C SER A 258 19.25 -19.93 -0.10
N GLY A 259 18.75 -20.37 -1.26
CA GLY A 259 19.36 -20.20 -2.58
C GLY A 259 18.42 -19.54 -3.60
N GLN A 260 18.96 -19.22 -4.78
CA GLN A 260 18.20 -18.70 -5.91
C GLN A 260 17.44 -19.85 -6.60
N PHE A 261 16.23 -19.57 -7.06
CA PHE A 261 15.45 -20.47 -7.91
C PHE A 261 15.02 -19.76 -9.19
N ALA A 262 14.95 -20.51 -10.29
CA ALA A 262 14.39 -20.08 -11.56
C ALA A 262 13.57 -21.20 -12.19
N ILE A 263 12.51 -20.85 -12.91
CA ILE A 263 11.70 -21.81 -13.69
C ILE A 263 11.94 -21.57 -15.18
N ALA A 264 12.11 -22.66 -15.93
CA ALA A 264 12.36 -22.65 -17.36
C ALA A 264 11.37 -23.57 -18.11
N GLN A 265 10.87 -23.10 -19.24
CA GLN A 265 10.08 -23.87 -20.20
C GLN A 265 10.94 -24.26 -21.40
N PHE A 266 10.82 -25.49 -21.88
CA PHE A 266 11.52 -26.03 -23.03
C PHE A 266 10.54 -26.61 -24.04
N THR A 267 10.89 -26.52 -25.33
CA THR A 267 10.18 -27.18 -26.43
C THR A 267 10.24 -28.71 -26.29
N ALA A 268 9.39 -29.42 -27.05
CA ALA A 268 9.49 -30.89 -27.16
C ALA A 268 10.85 -31.37 -27.74
N GLY A 269 11.57 -30.51 -28.46
CA GLY A 269 12.94 -30.75 -28.95
C GLY A 269 14.04 -30.39 -27.96
N GLY A 270 13.71 -29.95 -26.74
CA GLY A 270 14.69 -29.62 -25.69
C GLY A 270 15.28 -28.21 -25.73
N ALA A 271 15.02 -27.40 -26.77
CA ALA A 271 15.43 -26.00 -26.81
C ALA A 271 14.67 -25.14 -25.77
N LEU A 272 15.36 -24.19 -25.13
CA LEU A 272 14.79 -23.24 -24.16
C LEU A 272 13.78 -22.31 -24.87
N VAL A 273 12.64 -22.07 -24.22
CA VAL A 273 11.60 -21.13 -24.68
C VAL A 273 11.64 -19.86 -23.84
N GLN A 274 11.67 -20.00 -22.51
CA GLN A 274 11.70 -18.88 -21.58
C GLN A 274 12.18 -19.33 -20.20
N VAL A 275 12.79 -18.40 -19.45
CA VAL A 275 13.14 -18.52 -18.03
C VAL A 275 12.64 -17.31 -17.22
N THR A 276 12.30 -17.49 -15.95
CA THR A 276 12.02 -16.40 -15.00
C THR A 276 12.30 -16.80 -13.55
N SER A 277 12.48 -15.83 -12.64
CA SER A 277 12.53 -16.09 -11.19
C SER A 277 11.12 -16.37 -10.63
N LEU A 278 11.01 -16.78 -9.37
CA LEU A 278 9.73 -17.12 -8.75
C LEU A 278 9.38 -16.21 -7.56
N GLN A 279 8.09 -15.93 -7.42
CA GLN A 279 7.49 -15.39 -6.19
C GLN A 279 7.28 -16.56 -5.22
N THR A 280 8.02 -16.58 -4.11
CA THR A 280 8.20 -17.75 -3.24
C THR A 280 7.32 -17.78 -1.98
N ASN A 281 6.48 -16.75 -1.77
CA ASN A 281 5.69 -16.57 -0.56
C ASN A 281 4.79 -17.77 -0.22
N GLY A 282 4.11 -18.38 -1.20
CA GLY A 282 3.26 -19.55 -0.97
C GLY A 282 4.03 -20.82 -0.57
N MET A 283 5.25 -20.99 -1.09
CA MET A 283 6.18 -22.05 -0.68
C MET A 283 6.75 -21.81 0.73
N LEU A 284 7.10 -20.57 1.06
CA LEU A 284 7.56 -20.18 2.40
C LEU A 284 6.47 -20.37 3.46
N ASP A 285 5.23 -19.97 3.15
CA ASP A 285 4.05 -20.27 3.96
C ASP A 285 3.89 -21.79 4.15
N ALA A 286 3.90 -22.57 3.07
CA ALA A 286 3.64 -24.01 3.12
C ALA A 286 4.71 -24.82 3.87
N LEU A 287 5.98 -24.40 3.82
CA LEU A 287 7.09 -25.10 4.48
C LEU A 287 7.30 -24.67 5.94
N PHE A 288 7.13 -23.39 6.27
CA PHE A 288 7.61 -22.84 7.55
C PHE A 288 6.52 -22.22 8.44
N ALA A 289 5.46 -21.65 7.88
CA ALA A 289 4.45 -20.93 8.68
C ALA A 289 3.68 -21.82 9.69
N PRO A 290 3.31 -23.08 9.42
CA PRO A 290 2.63 -23.94 10.40
C PRO A 290 3.41 -24.13 11.70
N ALA A 291 4.74 -24.20 11.64
CA ALA A 291 5.62 -24.28 12.81
C ALA A 291 5.91 -22.89 13.40
N ALA A 292 6.12 -21.88 12.56
CA ALA A 292 6.44 -20.51 12.99
C ALA A 292 5.26 -19.75 13.61
N ALA A 293 4.01 -20.09 13.28
CA ALA A 293 2.81 -19.41 13.77
C ALA A 293 2.71 -19.40 15.31
N ASN A 294 3.14 -20.49 15.96
CA ASN A 294 3.13 -20.64 17.41
C ASN A 294 4.40 -20.11 18.09
N ALA A 295 5.40 -19.64 17.34
CA ALA A 295 6.61 -19.05 17.90
C ALA A 295 6.31 -17.65 18.47
N LYS A 296 6.93 -17.34 19.62
CA LYS A 296 7.06 -15.96 20.10
C LYS A 296 8.33 -15.35 19.51
N LEU A 297 8.15 -14.39 18.59
CA LEU A 297 9.23 -13.65 17.94
C LEU A 297 9.61 -12.41 18.76
N GLY A 298 10.69 -11.72 18.37
CA GLY A 298 11.27 -10.61 19.11
C GLY A 298 12.11 -11.03 20.32
N ALA A 299 12.37 -10.06 21.20
CA ALA A 299 12.97 -10.30 22.51
C ALA A 299 11.89 -10.75 23.52
N THR A 300 12.05 -11.95 24.06
CA THR A 300 11.12 -12.59 25.00
C THR A 300 11.85 -12.99 26.28
N PHE A 301 11.17 -13.05 27.44
CA PHE A 301 11.84 -13.21 28.73
C PHE A 301 11.41 -14.47 29.48
N SER A 302 12.36 -15.09 30.20
CA SER A 302 12.06 -16.11 31.19
C SER A 302 11.51 -15.48 32.48
N ALA A 303 10.97 -16.30 33.40
CA ALA A 303 10.54 -15.84 34.73
C ALA A 303 11.69 -15.22 35.57
N ALA A 304 12.95 -15.50 35.23
CA ALA A 304 14.13 -14.89 35.83
C ALA A 304 14.61 -13.62 35.08
N GLY A 305 13.84 -13.13 34.10
CA GLY A 305 14.18 -11.94 33.30
C GLY A 305 15.27 -12.16 32.23
N VAL A 306 15.65 -13.40 31.95
CA VAL A 306 16.67 -13.75 30.94
C VAL A 306 16.07 -13.63 29.52
N PRO A 307 16.68 -12.86 28.61
CA PRO A 307 16.16 -12.66 27.25
C PRO A 307 16.49 -13.84 26.31
N THR A 308 15.49 -14.23 25.51
CA THR A 308 15.63 -15.03 24.29
C THR A 308 15.16 -14.23 23.09
N PHE A 309 16.04 -14.06 22.13
CA PHE A 309 15.83 -13.35 20.85
C PHE A 309 15.37 -14.35 19.79
N ARG A 310 14.33 -14.03 19.01
CA ARG A 310 13.84 -14.89 17.92
C ARG A 310 13.39 -14.08 16.70
N VAL A 311 14.00 -14.34 15.55
CA VAL A 311 13.65 -13.72 14.27
C VAL A 311 13.33 -14.78 13.22
N TRP A 312 12.24 -14.60 12.47
CA TRP A 312 11.87 -15.51 11.38
C TRP A 312 12.63 -15.12 10.11
N ALA A 313 13.56 -15.99 9.68
CA ALA A 313 14.41 -15.75 8.51
C ALA A 313 14.71 -17.07 7.77
N PRO A 314 13.68 -17.72 7.18
CA PRO A 314 13.80 -19.08 6.62
C PRO A 314 14.81 -19.17 5.47
N THR A 315 14.92 -18.11 4.66
CA THR A 315 15.82 -17.96 3.50
C THR A 315 17.24 -17.50 3.87
N ALA A 316 17.49 -17.13 5.13
CA ALA A 316 18.83 -16.73 5.55
C ALA A 316 19.81 -17.92 5.50
N LYS A 317 21.08 -17.60 5.22
CA LYS A 317 22.24 -18.50 5.28
C LYS A 317 22.84 -18.54 6.69
N SER A 318 22.90 -17.38 7.33
CA SER A 318 23.23 -17.25 8.76
C SER A 318 22.57 -16.00 9.34
N VAL A 319 22.24 -16.06 10.63
CA VAL A 319 21.85 -14.90 11.43
C VAL A 319 22.72 -14.84 12.67
N SER A 320 23.20 -13.65 13.02
CA SER A 320 23.91 -13.39 14.28
C SER A 320 23.28 -12.21 15.02
N LEU A 321 23.24 -12.30 16.35
CA LEU A 321 22.82 -11.24 17.25
C LEU A 321 24.02 -10.34 17.60
N ASN A 322 23.94 -9.06 17.26
CA ASN A 322 24.88 -8.03 17.69
C ASN A 322 24.36 -7.38 18.96
N VAL A 323 25.23 -7.17 19.96
CA VAL A 323 24.84 -6.65 21.27
C VAL A 323 25.70 -5.47 21.69
N TYR A 324 25.04 -4.40 22.14
CA TYR A 324 25.60 -3.11 22.48
C TYR A 324 25.26 -2.74 23.94
N PRO A 325 26.24 -2.39 24.80
CA PRO A 325 25.99 -2.09 26.22
C PRO A 325 25.17 -0.81 26.50
N GLY A 326 24.80 -0.05 25.47
CA GLY A 326 24.06 1.21 25.55
C GLY A 326 23.81 1.78 24.15
N ALA A 327 23.00 2.83 24.07
CA ALA A 327 22.46 3.37 22.82
C ALA A 327 23.52 3.66 21.75
N ASP A 328 24.56 4.43 22.10
CA ASP A 328 25.69 4.79 21.21
C ASP A 328 26.96 3.98 21.47
N ALA A 329 26.91 2.98 22.35
CA ALA A 329 28.08 2.18 22.70
C ALA A 329 28.65 1.42 21.48
N PRO A 330 29.96 1.12 21.45
CA PRO A 330 30.50 0.19 20.46
C PRO A 330 29.88 -1.20 20.60
N LEU A 331 29.99 -2.00 19.53
CA LEU A 331 29.61 -3.41 19.52
C LEU A 331 30.45 -4.19 20.54
N ALA A 332 29.81 -4.81 21.53
CA ALA A 332 30.51 -5.61 22.55
C ALA A 332 30.61 -7.09 22.18
N SER A 333 29.61 -7.64 21.51
CA SER A 333 29.63 -9.03 21.04
C SER A 333 28.70 -9.27 19.85
N THR A 334 29.15 -10.07 18.90
CA THR A 334 28.30 -10.72 17.89
C THR A 334 28.24 -12.22 18.20
N VAL A 335 27.04 -12.78 18.28
CA VAL A 335 26.82 -14.20 18.64
C VAL A 335 25.97 -14.87 17.57
N ALA A 336 26.43 -16.01 17.04
CA ALA A 336 25.68 -16.77 16.05
C ALA A 336 24.36 -17.32 16.63
N MET A 337 23.26 -17.16 15.90
CA MET A 337 21.96 -17.69 16.29
C MET A 337 21.75 -19.10 15.70
N THR A 338 20.92 -19.91 16.35
CA THR A 338 20.58 -21.26 15.88
C THR A 338 19.24 -21.25 15.15
N ARG A 339 19.22 -21.71 13.89
CA ARG A 339 18.00 -21.90 13.08
C ARG A 339 17.28 -23.18 13.51
N ASP A 340 15.98 -23.09 13.80
CA ASP A 340 15.11 -24.27 13.78
C ASP A 340 14.85 -24.71 12.33
N GLY A 341 14.98 -26.01 12.07
CA GLY A 341 14.71 -26.61 10.76
C GLY A 341 13.25 -26.40 10.32
N ALA A 342 12.29 -26.60 11.23
CA ALA A 342 10.87 -26.68 10.90
C ALA A 342 10.19 -25.30 10.73
N SER A 343 10.49 -24.33 11.59
CA SER A 343 9.89 -22.98 11.53
C SER A 343 10.72 -21.96 10.76
N GLY A 344 12.01 -22.20 10.53
CA GLY A 344 12.91 -21.19 9.96
C GLY A 344 13.19 -19.99 10.88
N VAL A 345 12.81 -20.09 12.15
CA VAL A 345 13.14 -19.11 13.19
C VAL A 345 14.58 -19.31 13.64
N TRP A 346 15.35 -18.24 13.66
CA TRP A 346 16.67 -18.17 14.28
C TRP A 346 16.53 -17.70 15.72
N SER A 347 17.26 -18.33 16.64
CA SER A 347 17.15 -18.04 18.08
C SER A 347 18.49 -17.98 18.81
N TYR A 348 18.54 -17.16 19.86
CA TYR A 348 19.62 -17.14 20.85
C TYR A 348 19.08 -16.76 22.22
N THR A 349 19.53 -17.44 23.28
CA THR A 349 19.19 -17.13 24.68
C THR A 349 20.43 -16.61 25.39
N ALA A 350 20.33 -15.47 26.06
CA ALA A 350 21.43 -14.93 26.86
C ALA A 350 21.74 -15.85 28.07
N PRO A 351 22.97 -15.83 28.60
CA PRO A 351 23.32 -16.64 29.78
C PRO A 351 22.61 -16.17 31.06
N ASP A 352 22.28 -14.88 31.15
CA ASP A 352 21.65 -14.24 32.30
C ASP A 352 20.81 -13.02 31.88
N ALA A 353 20.27 -12.29 32.86
CA ALA A 353 19.39 -11.14 32.66
C ALA A 353 20.11 -9.78 32.55
N ALA A 354 21.45 -9.72 32.48
CA ALA A 354 22.21 -8.47 32.56
C ALA A 354 21.91 -7.47 31.43
N TRP A 355 21.45 -7.95 30.28
CA TRP A 355 21.09 -7.15 29.10
C TRP A 355 19.69 -6.51 29.22
N THR A 356 18.81 -7.09 30.04
CA THR A 356 17.38 -6.72 30.12
C THR A 356 17.18 -5.29 30.62
N ASN A 357 16.40 -4.49 29.87
CA ASN A 357 16.14 -3.07 30.13
C ASN A 357 17.41 -2.22 30.26
N ARG A 358 18.48 -2.59 29.55
CA ARG A 358 19.79 -1.88 29.58
C ARG A 358 20.51 -1.86 28.24
N PHE A 359 20.58 -3.01 27.57
CA PHE A 359 21.37 -3.18 26.36
C PHE A 359 20.50 -3.02 25.11
N TYR A 360 21.17 -2.84 23.98
CA TYR A 360 20.57 -2.70 22.65
C TYR A 360 21.13 -3.78 21.72
N TYR A 361 20.43 -4.07 20.63
CA TYR A 361 20.78 -5.13 19.69
C TYR A 361 20.38 -4.82 18.25
N THR A 362 21.02 -5.54 17.33
CA THR A 362 20.63 -5.70 15.92
C THR A 362 20.90 -7.13 15.49
N TYR A 363 20.32 -7.57 14.38
CA TYR A 363 20.73 -8.80 13.70
C TYR A 363 21.67 -8.48 12.55
N THR A 364 22.69 -9.31 12.33
CA THR A 364 23.35 -9.43 11.03
C THR A 364 22.80 -10.66 10.32
N VAL A 365 22.08 -10.44 9.23
CA VAL A 365 21.43 -11.47 8.40
C VAL A 365 22.20 -11.61 7.09
N ASN A 366 22.77 -12.78 6.85
CA ASN A 366 23.33 -13.14 5.55
C ASN A 366 22.26 -13.84 4.73
N VAL A 367 21.80 -13.23 3.64
CA VAL A 367 20.66 -13.74 2.83
C VAL A 367 20.91 -13.49 1.34
N LEU A 368 20.30 -14.30 0.49
CA LEU A 368 20.29 -14.07 -0.96
C LEU A 368 19.14 -13.12 -1.29
N SER A 369 19.44 -11.99 -1.93
CA SER A 369 18.46 -10.91 -2.18
C SER A 369 18.36 -10.61 -3.67
N ARG A 370 17.15 -10.73 -4.24
CA ARG A 370 16.96 -10.48 -5.69
C ARG A 370 17.21 -9.02 -6.07
N TRP A 371 17.10 -8.10 -5.11
CA TRP A 371 17.35 -6.67 -5.25
C TRP A 371 18.81 -6.32 -5.55
N VAL A 372 19.74 -7.27 -5.36
CA VAL A 372 21.14 -7.18 -5.83
C VAL A 372 21.45 -8.27 -6.86
N SER A 373 20.54 -8.46 -7.83
CA SER A 373 20.66 -9.45 -8.91
C SER A 373 20.81 -10.89 -8.41
N ASN A 374 20.12 -11.24 -7.31
CA ASN A 374 20.23 -12.53 -6.61
C ASN A 374 21.61 -12.81 -6.00
N GLY A 375 22.39 -11.77 -5.71
CA GLY A 375 23.60 -11.85 -4.89
C GLY A 375 23.32 -12.09 -3.41
N VAL A 376 24.37 -12.48 -2.67
CA VAL A 376 24.33 -12.61 -1.21
C VAL A 376 24.69 -11.28 -0.56
N VAL A 377 23.86 -10.83 0.39
CA VAL A 377 24.04 -9.60 1.18
C VAL A 377 24.22 -9.93 2.65
N SER A 378 24.96 -9.08 3.37
CA SER A 378 25.11 -9.12 4.83
C SER A 378 24.44 -7.87 5.42
N ASN A 379 23.17 -8.00 5.78
CA ASN A 379 22.35 -6.90 6.29
C ASN A 379 22.45 -6.78 7.81
N THR A 380 22.90 -5.64 8.32
CA THR A 380 22.70 -5.27 9.72
C THR A 380 21.36 -4.54 9.85
N VAL A 381 20.48 -5.04 10.71
CA VAL A 381 19.06 -4.66 10.75
C VAL A 381 18.49 -4.81 12.17
N THR A 382 17.50 -4.00 12.51
CA THR A 382 16.71 -4.08 13.75
C THR A 382 15.74 -5.28 13.75
N ASP A 383 15.13 -5.56 14.90
CA ASP A 383 14.08 -6.58 15.03
C ASP A 383 12.73 -6.04 14.51
N PRO A 384 12.00 -6.75 13.62
CA PRO A 384 10.62 -6.42 13.27
C PRO A 384 9.66 -6.36 14.47
N TYR A 385 9.97 -7.10 15.54
CA TYR A 385 9.25 -7.14 16.81
C TYR A 385 9.95 -6.25 17.87
N SER A 386 10.53 -5.12 17.44
CA SER A 386 11.11 -4.12 18.35
C SER A 386 10.02 -3.50 19.22
N LEU A 387 10.15 -3.64 20.54
CA LEU A 387 9.23 -3.06 21.53
C LEU A 387 9.69 -1.67 22.03
N SER A 388 10.93 -1.30 21.73
CA SER A 388 11.54 0.02 21.97
C SER A 388 12.88 0.11 21.23
N LEU A 389 13.40 1.32 21.05
CA LEU A 389 14.52 1.67 20.18
C LEU A 389 15.39 2.77 20.82
N ASN A 390 16.56 3.03 20.24
CA ASN A 390 17.30 4.28 20.45
C ASN A 390 17.04 5.31 19.31
N ALA A 391 17.73 6.46 19.37
CA ALA A 391 17.49 7.60 18.49
C ALA A 391 17.54 7.26 16.98
N ASN A 392 16.44 7.54 16.29
CA ASN A 392 16.15 7.26 14.87
C ASN A 392 16.23 5.76 14.52
N GLY A 393 15.61 4.90 15.33
CA GLY A 393 15.43 3.48 15.02
C GLY A 393 16.72 2.65 14.83
N LYS A 394 17.90 3.17 15.21
CA LYS A 394 19.21 2.60 14.82
C LYS A 394 19.48 1.22 15.43
N ARG A 395 18.92 0.92 16.60
CA ARG A 395 19.11 -0.32 17.37
C ARG A 395 17.86 -0.63 18.19
N SER A 396 17.47 -1.90 18.21
CA SER A 396 16.39 -2.42 19.07
C SER A 396 16.85 -2.43 20.54
N PHE A 397 15.96 -2.08 21.47
CA PHE A 397 16.22 -2.14 22.91
C PHE A 397 15.73 -3.47 23.51
N VAL A 398 16.46 -4.04 24.49
CA VAL A 398 16.08 -5.31 25.15
C VAL A 398 14.98 -5.06 26.19
N ALA A 399 13.79 -4.67 25.71
CA ALA A 399 12.68 -4.17 26.51
C ALA A 399 11.80 -5.30 27.08
N ASN A 400 11.83 -5.50 28.41
CA ASN A 400 10.88 -6.33 29.13
C ASN A 400 9.71 -5.47 29.64
N LEU A 401 8.60 -5.46 28.89
CA LEU A 401 7.42 -4.65 29.15
C LEU A 401 6.70 -4.99 30.47
N ASP A 402 6.83 -6.21 30.99
CA ASP A 402 6.27 -6.62 32.28
C ASP A 402 7.02 -5.98 33.47
N SER A 403 8.27 -5.53 33.26
CA SER A 403 9.12 -4.98 34.32
C SER A 403 8.67 -3.60 34.80
N ALA A 404 8.68 -3.39 36.13
CA ALA A 404 8.50 -2.08 36.76
C ALA A 404 9.51 -1.01 36.25
N ALA A 405 10.66 -1.43 35.71
CA ALA A 405 11.61 -0.53 35.05
C ALA A 405 11.00 0.22 33.85
N LEU A 406 9.98 -0.35 33.18
CA LEU A 406 9.30 0.23 32.01
C LEU A 406 7.87 0.71 32.29
N LYS A 407 7.45 0.79 33.56
CA LYS A 407 6.08 1.18 33.94
C LYS A 407 6.07 2.51 34.73
N PRO A 408 5.10 3.42 34.50
CA PRO A 408 4.85 4.53 35.41
C PRO A 408 4.25 4.05 36.75
N ALA A 409 4.26 4.90 37.77
CA ALA A 409 3.68 4.59 39.06
C ALA A 409 2.16 4.32 38.92
N GLY A 410 1.67 3.24 39.53
CA GLY A 410 0.27 2.83 39.47
C GLY A 410 -0.18 2.13 38.17
N TRP A 411 0.71 1.89 37.20
CA TRP A 411 0.35 1.31 35.89
C TRP A 411 -0.49 0.03 35.97
N ASP A 412 -0.05 -0.96 36.76
CA ASP A 412 -0.69 -2.29 36.82
C ASP A 412 -2.04 -2.31 37.58
N GLY A 413 -2.51 -1.17 38.09
CA GLY A 413 -3.74 -1.08 38.89
C GLY A 413 -4.51 0.23 38.74
N HIS A 414 -4.31 0.98 37.65
CA HIS A 414 -5.17 2.09 37.30
C HIS A 414 -6.42 1.59 36.56
N GLU A 415 -7.55 2.29 36.72
CA GLU A 415 -8.81 1.89 36.09
C GLU A 415 -8.85 2.36 34.63
N ILE A 416 -9.23 1.45 33.72
CA ILE A 416 -9.56 1.78 32.33
C ILE A 416 -11.03 2.23 32.31
N PRO A 417 -11.40 3.38 31.71
CA PRO A 417 -12.77 3.89 31.75
C PRO A 417 -13.79 2.87 31.25
N LYS A 418 -14.93 2.72 31.93
CA LYS A 418 -15.96 1.76 31.51
C LYS A 418 -16.53 2.13 30.14
N LEU A 419 -16.77 1.11 29.31
CA LEU A 419 -17.56 1.18 28.08
C LEU A 419 -18.61 0.05 28.17
N ASP A 420 -19.87 0.33 27.86
CA ASP A 420 -20.97 -0.64 27.97
C ASP A 420 -21.34 -1.25 26.62
N ASP A 421 -21.50 -0.43 25.56
CA ASP A 421 -21.64 -0.89 24.17
C ASP A 421 -20.63 -0.16 23.24
N ALA A 422 -20.29 -0.76 22.10
CA ALA A 422 -19.48 -0.10 21.08
C ALA A 422 -20.24 1.06 20.39
N ALA A 423 -21.57 1.10 20.49
CA ALA A 423 -22.39 2.23 20.07
C ALA A 423 -22.29 3.47 21.00
N ASP A 424 -21.75 3.33 22.22
CA ASP A 424 -21.48 4.45 23.14
C ASP A 424 -20.17 5.20 22.79
N ILE A 425 -19.41 4.72 21.81
CA ILE A 425 -18.12 5.28 21.41
C ILE A 425 -18.30 6.64 20.73
N THR A 426 -17.46 7.58 21.11
CA THR A 426 -17.37 8.94 20.57
C THR A 426 -15.89 9.27 20.38
N LEU A 427 -15.46 9.51 19.14
CA LEU A 427 -14.05 9.59 18.73
C LEU A 427 -13.60 11.04 18.51
N TYR A 428 -12.42 11.39 19.03
CA TYR A 428 -11.74 12.67 18.78
C TYR A 428 -10.33 12.40 18.27
N GLU A 429 -10.10 12.63 16.97
CA GLU A 429 -8.84 12.36 16.29
C GLU A 429 -7.83 13.49 16.51
N LEU A 430 -6.68 13.17 17.11
CA LEU A 430 -5.71 14.13 17.64
C LEU A 430 -4.27 13.65 17.38
N GLN A 431 -3.40 14.57 16.99
CA GLN A 431 -1.98 14.31 16.78
C GLN A 431 -1.18 14.84 18.01
N VAL A 432 -0.15 14.09 18.45
CA VAL A 432 0.56 14.33 19.73
C VAL A 432 1.29 15.69 19.78
N ARG A 433 1.76 16.16 18.63
CA ARG A 433 2.35 17.48 18.41
C ARG A 433 1.31 18.58 18.34
N ASP A 434 0.27 18.42 17.51
CA ASP A 434 -0.87 19.35 17.41
C ASP A 434 -1.44 19.71 18.78
N PHE A 435 -1.57 18.73 19.67
CA PHE A 435 -2.12 18.88 21.01
C PHE A 435 -1.39 19.92 21.89
N SER A 436 -0.09 20.18 21.66
CA SER A 436 0.72 20.86 22.67
C SER A 436 1.95 21.63 22.18
N ALA A 437 2.30 21.61 20.88
CA ALA A 437 3.38 22.43 20.34
C ALA A 437 3.16 23.94 20.60
N SER A 438 1.92 24.40 20.41
CA SER A 438 1.44 25.77 20.60
C SER A 438 1.05 26.12 22.04
N ASP A 439 0.72 25.14 22.89
CA ASP A 439 0.18 25.42 24.23
C ASP A 439 1.28 25.95 25.17
N SER A 440 1.34 27.27 25.28
CA SER A 440 2.25 27.98 26.18
C SER A 440 2.14 27.58 27.66
N THR A 441 1.02 26.98 28.08
CA THR A 441 0.82 26.50 29.46
C THR A 441 1.42 25.12 29.73
N VAL A 442 1.76 24.35 28.68
CA VAL A 442 2.57 23.13 28.79
C VAL A 442 4.06 23.53 28.97
N PRO A 443 4.83 22.89 29.86
CA PRO A 443 6.27 23.12 29.98
C PRO A 443 7.01 22.84 28.67
N GLN A 444 7.96 23.69 28.28
CA GLN A 444 8.63 23.63 26.97
C GLN A 444 9.21 22.24 26.63
N ALA A 445 9.75 21.51 27.62
CA ALA A 445 10.31 20.18 27.44
C ALA A 445 9.28 19.08 27.07
N TYR A 446 7.99 19.34 27.30
CA TYR A 446 6.88 18.41 27.04
C TYR A 446 5.99 18.85 25.86
N ARG A 447 6.22 20.01 25.25
CA ARG A 447 5.44 20.46 24.09
C ARG A 447 5.69 19.56 22.89
N GLY A 448 4.60 19.04 22.35
CA GLY A 448 4.58 18.02 21.31
C GLY A 448 5.16 16.67 21.72
N LYS A 449 5.00 16.28 22.99
CA LYS A 449 5.49 15.02 23.57
C LYS A 449 4.37 14.29 24.29
N PHE A 450 4.51 12.97 24.48
CA PHE A 450 3.55 12.17 25.27
C PHE A 450 3.31 12.75 26.68
N MET A 451 4.31 13.41 27.28
CA MET A 451 4.19 14.05 28.59
C MET A 451 3.26 15.27 28.63
N ALA A 452 2.89 15.89 27.51
CA ALA A 452 1.88 16.96 27.52
C ALA A 452 0.54 16.50 28.13
N PHE A 453 0.20 15.23 27.91
CA PHE A 453 -1.03 14.63 28.46
C PHE A 453 -0.98 14.39 29.97
N THR A 454 0.16 14.51 30.66
CA THR A 454 0.23 14.51 32.13
C THR A 454 0.07 15.90 32.75
N GLU A 455 0.16 16.96 31.96
CA GLU A 455 0.07 18.34 32.43
C GLU A 455 -1.40 18.74 32.59
N LEU A 456 -2.03 18.25 33.66
CA LEU A 456 -3.49 18.38 33.87
C LEU A 456 -3.99 19.83 33.87
N GLU A 457 -3.16 20.80 34.26
CA GLU A 457 -3.50 22.24 34.25
C GLU A 457 -3.02 23.00 32.99
N SER A 458 -2.69 22.28 31.91
CA SER A 458 -2.58 22.85 30.58
C SER A 458 -3.94 23.27 30.01
N ASN A 459 -3.95 24.13 28.99
CA ASN A 459 -5.17 24.48 28.27
C ASN A 459 -5.67 23.28 27.44
N GLY A 460 -4.76 22.51 26.84
CA GLY A 460 -5.08 21.24 26.17
C GLY A 460 -5.80 20.24 27.09
N MET A 461 -5.23 19.89 28.24
CA MET A 461 -5.89 18.93 29.16
C MET A 461 -7.16 19.49 29.79
N ARG A 462 -7.24 20.80 30.05
CA ARG A 462 -8.50 21.46 30.47
C ARG A 462 -9.54 21.50 29.35
N HIS A 463 -9.15 21.52 28.08
CA HIS A 463 -10.06 21.35 26.95
C HIS A 463 -10.59 19.91 26.92
N LEU A 464 -9.71 18.91 26.91
CA LEU A 464 -10.13 17.50 26.83
C LEU A 464 -11.06 17.10 27.99
N ARG A 465 -10.84 17.59 29.22
CA ARG A 465 -11.78 17.39 30.34
C ARG A 465 -13.17 18.01 30.12
N LYS A 466 -13.30 19.12 29.36
CA LYS A 466 -14.61 19.69 29.00
C LYS A 466 -15.34 18.79 28.00
N LEU A 467 -14.63 18.27 26.98
CA LEU A 467 -15.20 17.35 26.01
C LEU A 467 -15.62 16.03 26.67
N GLN A 468 -14.76 15.47 27.53
CA GLN A 468 -15.07 14.25 28.29
C GLN A 468 -16.35 14.42 29.11
N LYS A 469 -16.46 15.52 29.85
CA LYS A 469 -17.66 15.87 30.62
C LYS A 469 -18.90 16.09 29.76
N ALA A 470 -18.75 16.41 28.47
CA ALA A 470 -19.84 16.56 27.52
C ALA A 470 -20.25 15.23 26.83
N GLY A 471 -19.48 14.15 26.99
CA GLY A 471 -19.75 12.84 26.39
C GLY A 471 -18.66 12.30 25.46
N LEU A 472 -17.48 12.94 25.37
CA LEU A 472 -16.34 12.35 24.67
C LEU A 472 -15.77 11.16 25.46
N SER A 473 -15.57 10.04 24.79
CA SER A 473 -15.11 8.79 25.42
C SER A 473 -13.72 8.35 24.96
N HIS A 474 -13.29 8.70 23.74
CA HIS A 474 -12.05 8.19 23.15
C HIS A 474 -11.23 9.30 22.46
N ILE A 475 -9.92 9.32 22.72
CA ILE A 475 -8.94 10.02 21.90
C ILE A 475 -8.37 9.04 20.90
N HIS A 476 -8.49 9.33 19.60
CA HIS A 476 -7.80 8.61 18.53
C HIS A 476 -6.50 9.34 18.25
N LEU A 477 -5.39 8.73 18.66
CA LEU A 477 -4.06 9.25 18.38
C LEU A 477 -3.65 8.87 16.96
N LEU A 478 -3.30 9.87 16.15
CA LEU A 478 -2.54 9.68 14.92
C LEU A 478 -1.25 8.86 15.18
N PRO A 479 -0.61 8.32 14.13
CA PRO A 479 0.56 7.44 14.24
C PRO A 479 1.55 7.83 15.34
N SER A 480 1.73 6.92 16.28
CA SER A 480 2.58 7.09 17.47
C SER A 480 3.42 5.84 17.79
N PHE A 481 3.47 4.90 16.84
CA PHE A 481 4.56 3.94 16.65
C PHE A 481 5.75 4.62 15.95
N ASP A 482 6.92 3.97 15.91
CA ASP A 482 8.17 4.51 15.32
C ASP A 482 8.07 4.77 13.79
N ILE A 483 8.22 6.05 13.40
CA ILE A 483 8.08 6.57 12.03
C ILE A 483 9.44 6.87 11.37
N ALA A 484 9.45 7.23 10.09
CA ALA A 484 10.67 7.56 9.33
C ALA A 484 10.91 9.08 9.15
N SER A 485 9.84 9.86 9.10
CA SER A 485 9.81 11.23 8.58
C SER A 485 10.35 12.30 9.54
N VAL A 486 10.21 12.10 10.85
CA VAL A 486 10.70 13.05 11.87
C VAL A 486 12.03 12.56 12.46
N ASN A 487 13.09 13.34 12.29
CA ASN A 487 14.36 13.09 12.97
C ASN A 487 14.20 13.28 14.49
N GLU A 488 14.18 12.18 15.24
CA GLU A 488 13.99 12.17 16.70
C GLU A 488 15.02 13.05 17.45
N THR A 489 16.20 13.30 16.87
CA THR A 489 17.29 14.07 17.48
C THR A 489 17.74 15.26 16.62
N GLY A 490 17.33 16.46 17.02
CA GLY A 490 17.78 17.70 16.39
C GLY A 490 16.92 18.17 15.21
N CYS A 491 15.69 17.67 15.10
CA CYS A 491 14.64 18.36 14.36
C CYS A 491 14.48 19.82 14.82
N THR A 492 13.94 20.66 13.94
CA THR A 492 13.81 22.12 14.15
C THR A 492 12.35 22.58 14.17
N THR A 493 12.12 23.89 14.37
CA THR A 493 10.85 24.54 14.06
C THR A 493 11.19 25.75 13.18
N PRO A 494 10.59 25.90 11.98
CA PRO A 494 10.92 26.99 11.06
C PRO A 494 10.52 28.37 11.62
N VAL A 495 11.32 29.39 11.31
CA VAL A 495 10.99 30.79 11.61
C VAL A 495 10.12 31.33 10.48
N ILE A 496 8.82 31.42 10.72
CA ILE A 496 7.85 31.85 9.72
C ILE A 496 7.83 33.39 9.59
N PRO A 497 7.89 33.95 8.37
CA PRO A 497 7.80 35.39 8.15
C PRO A 497 6.40 35.94 8.46
N ASN A 498 6.35 37.12 9.07
CA ASN A 498 5.11 37.86 9.32
C ASN A 498 4.62 38.55 8.03
N ALA A 499 4.09 37.75 7.11
CA ALA A 499 3.63 38.16 5.79
C ALA A 499 2.09 38.25 5.68
N GLY A 500 1.57 38.60 4.50
CA GLY A 500 0.12 38.70 4.25
C GLY A 500 -0.62 37.36 4.39
N PRO A 501 -1.95 37.38 4.65
CA PRO A 501 -2.73 36.18 4.93
C PRO A 501 -2.85 35.20 3.75
N ASN A 502 -2.58 35.67 2.54
CA ASN A 502 -2.49 34.89 1.30
C ASN A 502 -1.11 35.04 0.62
N SER A 503 -0.05 35.29 1.41
CA SER A 503 1.33 35.25 0.90
C SER A 503 1.82 33.81 0.75
N THR A 504 2.74 33.59 -0.19
CA THR A 504 3.45 32.31 -0.37
C THR A 504 4.70 32.19 0.51
N GLU A 505 5.08 33.26 1.22
CA GLU A 505 6.30 33.33 2.04
C GLU A 505 6.25 32.37 3.25
N GLN A 506 5.08 32.19 3.88
CA GLN A 506 4.92 31.29 5.02
C GLN A 506 5.12 29.83 4.61
N GLN A 507 4.41 29.36 3.57
CA GLN A 507 4.59 27.99 3.08
C GLN A 507 5.98 27.76 2.47
N ALA A 508 6.64 28.79 1.92
CA ALA A 508 8.03 28.67 1.48
C ALA A 508 8.98 28.46 2.68
N ALA A 509 8.73 29.10 3.82
CA ALA A 509 9.50 28.90 5.06
C ALA A 509 9.25 27.53 5.70
N VAL A 510 8.02 26.98 5.62
CA VAL A 510 7.71 25.60 6.03
C VAL A 510 8.37 24.60 5.08
N ALA A 511 8.19 24.74 3.77
CA ALA A 511 8.75 23.85 2.75
C ALA A 511 10.29 23.81 2.78
N ALA A 512 10.94 24.93 3.11
CA ALA A 512 12.40 24.98 3.32
C ALA A 512 12.90 24.17 4.53
N ALA A 513 11.99 23.73 5.42
CA ALA A 513 12.31 22.95 6.62
C ALA A 513 11.67 21.55 6.65
N GLY A 514 10.73 21.21 5.75
CA GLY A 514 9.81 20.06 5.90
C GLY A 514 10.44 18.69 6.23
N ASP A 515 11.62 18.37 5.71
CA ASP A 515 12.31 17.08 6.01
C ASP A 515 13.31 17.19 7.19
N SER A 516 13.21 18.26 7.98
CA SER A 516 14.14 18.65 9.05
C SER A 516 13.49 19.38 10.23
N ASP A 517 12.19 19.66 10.16
CA ASP A 517 11.40 20.15 11.28
C ASP A 517 10.90 18.97 12.14
N CYS A 518 10.23 19.26 13.25
CA CYS A 518 9.78 18.25 14.20
C CYS A 518 8.37 17.70 13.93
N PHE A 519 7.82 17.86 12.72
CA PHE A 519 6.43 17.57 12.38
C PHE A 519 6.27 16.51 11.27
N ASN A 520 5.45 15.49 11.53
CA ASN A 520 4.73 14.77 10.48
C ASN A 520 3.44 14.19 11.06
N TRP A 521 2.50 13.75 10.23
CA TRP A 521 1.39 12.89 10.69
C TRP A 521 1.85 11.49 11.09
N GLY A 522 2.91 10.96 10.46
CA GLY A 522 3.51 9.68 10.81
C GLY A 522 2.95 8.46 10.06
N TYR A 523 2.27 8.65 8.93
CA TYR A 523 1.78 7.56 8.06
C TYR A 523 2.92 6.93 7.23
N ASP A 524 4.02 6.61 7.91
CA ASP A 524 5.29 6.17 7.36
C ASP A 524 6.03 5.24 8.36
N PRO A 525 5.53 4.01 8.58
CA PRO A 525 6.05 3.10 9.61
C PRO A 525 7.41 2.48 9.30
N VAL A 526 8.26 2.44 10.34
CA VAL A 526 9.51 1.67 10.38
C VAL A 526 9.41 0.49 11.36
N HIS A 527 8.88 0.71 12.58
CA HIS A 527 8.68 -0.37 13.57
C HIS A 527 7.29 -0.31 14.24
N TYR A 528 6.40 -1.22 13.85
CA TYR A 528 4.98 -1.20 14.27
C TYR A 528 4.70 -1.35 15.77
N THR A 529 5.66 -1.77 16.60
CA THR A 529 5.44 -2.13 18.03
C THR A 529 6.32 -1.38 19.03
N ALA A 530 7.06 -0.37 18.57
CA ALA A 530 7.82 0.54 19.42
C ALA A 530 7.13 1.93 19.41
N PRO A 531 6.95 2.60 20.56
CA PRO A 531 6.51 4.00 20.57
C PRO A 531 7.49 4.91 19.85
N ASP A 532 6.97 5.95 19.22
CA ASP A 532 7.79 6.96 18.55
C ASP A 532 8.70 7.73 19.54
N GLY A 533 9.93 8.04 19.14
CA GLY A 533 10.88 8.78 19.96
C GLY A 533 10.88 10.29 19.70
N SER A 534 10.36 10.77 18.58
CA SER A 534 10.14 12.21 18.38
C SER A 534 9.12 12.76 19.38
N PHE A 535 8.18 11.93 19.85
CA PHE A 535 7.26 12.25 20.96
C PHE A 535 7.83 11.93 22.37
N SER A 536 9.06 11.42 22.47
CA SER A 536 9.79 11.21 23.74
C SER A 536 10.61 12.46 24.13
N THR A 537 10.79 12.69 25.44
CA THR A 537 11.74 13.71 25.95
C THR A 537 13.20 13.23 25.89
N ASN A 538 13.43 11.94 25.72
CA ASN A 538 14.74 11.35 25.42
C ASN A 538 14.55 10.15 24.49
N PRO A 539 14.70 10.32 23.16
CA PRO A 539 14.54 9.22 22.19
C PRO A 539 15.62 8.15 22.28
N ASN A 540 16.79 8.51 22.82
CA ASN A 540 17.96 7.65 22.82
C ASN A 540 17.91 6.59 23.94
N ASP A 541 17.21 6.89 25.04
CA ASP A 541 16.93 5.95 26.13
C ASP A 541 15.64 5.17 25.86
N GLY A 542 15.78 3.87 25.59
CA GLY A 542 14.67 2.96 25.30
C GLY A 542 13.72 2.74 26.48
N VAL A 543 14.12 3.12 27.71
CA VAL A 543 13.23 3.13 28.88
C VAL A 543 12.23 4.29 28.82
N VAL A 544 12.65 5.45 28.32
CA VAL A 544 11.88 6.71 28.42
C VAL A 544 10.68 6.68 27.48
N ARG A 545 10.86 6.35 26.20
CA ARG A 545 9.74 6.31 25.23
C ARG A 545 8.59 5.39 25.68
N VAL A 546 8.92 4.19 26.19
CA VAL A 546 7.94 3.21 26.73
C VAL A 546 7.20 3.75 27.95
N LYS A 547 7.94 4.36 28.90
CA LYS A 547 7.32 4.94 30.10
C LYS A 547 6.44 6.13 29.79
N GLN A 548 6.84 7.01 28.88
CA GLN A 548 6.09 8.24 28.58
C GLN A 548 4.81 7.95 27.78
N PHE A 549 4.82 7.01 26.83
CA PHE A 549 3.59 6.51 26.20
C PHE A 549 2.62 5.93 27.25
N ARG A 550 3.11 5.08 28.16
CA ARG A 550 2.29 4.54 29.27
C ARG A 550 1.79 5.64 30.23
N SER A 551 2.56 6.69 30.48
CA SER A 551 2.11 7.84 31.27
C SER A 551 0.97 8.61 30.59
N MET A 552 1.04 8.80 29.27
CA MET A 552 -0.03 9.41 28.47
C MET A 552 -1.32 8.60 28.57
N VAL A 553 -1.26 7.29 28.25
CA VAL A 553 -2.43 6.39 28.31
C VAL A 553 -3.06 6.40 29.70
N LYS A 554 -2.25 6.23 30.75
CA LYS A 554 -2.72 6.28 32.15
C LYS A 554 -3.38 7.61 32.49
N SER A 555 -2.79 8.74 32.09
CA SER A 555 -3.35 10.06 32.38
C SER A 555 -4.72 10.27 31.72
N LEU A 556 -4.86 9.84 30.46
CA LEU A 556 -6.14 9.90 29.72
C LEU A 556 -7.20 9.00 30.38
N HIS A 557 -6.84 7.77 30.74
CA HIS A 557 -7.71 6.86 31.49
C HIS A 557 -8.17 7.49 32.81
N GLU A 558 -7.28 8.11 33.57
CA GLU A 558 -7.61 8.83 34.82
C GLU A 558 -8.43 10.10 34.61
N GLN A 559 -8.52 10.63 33.38
CA GLN A 559 -9.45 11.71 33.02
C GLN A 559 -10.79 11.18 32.47
N GLY A 560 -10.99 9.86 32.38
CA GLY A 560 -12.19 9.24 31.82
C GLY A 560 -12.21 9.16 30.28
N LEU A 561 -11.04 9.20 29.63
CA LEU A 561 -10.85 9.06 28.18
C LEU A 561 -10.08 7.77 27.85
N ARG A 562 -10.62 6.97 26.95
CA ARG A 562 -9.95 5.81 26.33
C ARG A 562 -9.02 6.23 25.20
N VAL A 563 -8.11 5.35 24.80
CA VAL A 563 -7.12 5.60 23.74
C VAL A 563 -7.31 4.65 22.56
N VAL A 564 -7.60 5.21 21.37
CA VAL A 564 -7.40 4.53 20.09
C VAL A 564 -6.01 4.84 19.58
N MET A 565 -5.32 3.87 18.98
CA MET A 565 -4.11 4.11 18.21
C MET A 565 -4.38 3.90 16.71
N ASP A 566 -3.92 4.82 15.88
CA ASP A 566 -3.82 4.59 14.43
C ASP A 566 -2.73 3.55 14.12
N VAL A 567 -2.99 2.66 13.16
CA VAL A 567 -2.09 1.56 12.82
C VAL A 567 -1.97 1.32 11.31
N VAL A 568 -0.75 1.49 10.81
CA VAL A 568 -0.42 1.57 9.38
C VAL A 568 0.22 0.27 8.88
N TYR A 569 -0.50 -0.85 8.99
CA TYR A 569 0.05 -2.15 8.57
C TYR A 569 0.05 -2.38 7.05
N ASN A 570 -0.58 -1.51 6.26
CA ASN A 570 -0.76 -1.71 4.82
C ASN A 570 0.53 -1.48 3.99
N HIS A 571 1.54 -0.77 4.51
CA HIS A 571 2.82 -0.51 3.84
C HIS A 571 4.02 -0.38 4.82
N THR A 572 5.21 -0.10 4.29
CA THR A 572 6.40 0.39 5.03
C THR A 572 7.11 1.52 4.28
N SER A 573 7.73 2.47 4.97
CA SER A 573 8.54 3.55 4.37
C SER A 573 9.83 3.05 3.71
N GLY A 574 10.38 1.92 4.19
CA GLY A 574 11.62 1.34 3.71
C GLY A 574 11.45 -0.10 3.25
N SER A 575 11.85 -0.39 2.00
CA SER A 575 11.88 -1.74 1.43
C SER A 575 13.20 -2.00 0.66
N GLN A 576 13.33 -3.17 0.06
CA GLN A 576 14.52 -3.61 -0.66
C GLN A 576 15.76 -3.51 0.25
N GLN A 577 16.85 -2.91 -0.22
CA GLN A 577 18.07 -2.69 0.59
C GLN A 577 18.20 -1.24 1.10
N GLY A 578 17.13 -0.43 1.03
CA GLY A 578 17.13 0.96 1.50
C GLY A 578 17.46 1.10 3.00
N PRO A 579 17.89 2.28 3.48
CA PRO A 579 18.36 2.46 4.85
C PRO A 579 17.33 2.00 5.89
N LEU A 580 16.08 2.46 5.74
CA LEU A 580 14.93 2.15 6.60
C LEU A 580 14.32 0.75 6.38
N SER A 581 14.81 -0.04 5.41
CA SER A 581 14.28 -1.38 5.16
C SER A 581 14.60 -2.34 6.31
N VAL A 582 13.56 -2.81 7.00
CA VAL A 582 13.66 -3.81 8.06
C VAL A 582 13.25 -5.19 7.52
N LEU A 583 11.99 -5.34 7.14
CA LEU A 583 11.39 -6.62 6.73
C LEU A 583 12.10 -7.24 5.51
N ASP A 584 12.33 -6.45 4.47
CA ASP A 584 12.89 -6.92 3.19
C ASP A 584 14.40 -7.21 3.23
N LYS A 585 15.10 -6.72 4.26
CA LYS A 585 16.49 -7.10 4.54
C LYS A 585 16.62 -8.47 5.23
N ILE A 586 15.56 -8.95 5.87
CA ILE A 586 15.52 -10.21 6.65
C ILE A 586 14.94 -11.35 5.81
N VAL A 587 13.78 -11.13 5.17
CA VAL A 587 13.15 -12.10 4.25
C VAL A 587 12.76 -11.39 2.96
N PRO A 588 13.70 -11.24 2.01
CA PRO A 588 13.45 -10.56 0.74
C PRO A 588 12.20 -11.07 0.02
N THR A 589 11.40 -10.14 -0.48
CA THR A 589 10.15 -10.33 -1.24
C THR A 589 9.00 -11.05 -0.54
N TYR A 590 9.11 -11.43 0.74
CA TYR A 590 8.04 -12.15 1.45
C TYR A 590 6.98 -11.24 2.07
N TYR A 591 7.39 -10.16 2.75
CA TYR A 591 6.46 -9.31 3.51
C TYR A 591 5.66 -8.33 2.63
N TYR A 592 6.01 -8.23 1.34
CA TYR A 592 5.50 -7.23 0.41
C TYR A 592 4.56 -7.83 -0.64
N ARG A 593 3.59 -7.03 -1.07
CA ARG A 593 2.72 -7.38 -2.20
C ARG A 593 3.45 -7.11 -3.50
N LEU A 594 3.37 -8.08 -4.42
CA LEU A 594 4.14 -8.07 -5.66
C LEU A 594 3.22 -7.98 -6.89
N ASN A 595 3.67 -7.27 -7.92
CA ASN A 595 3.05 -7.20 -9.23
C ASN A 595 3.40 -8.42 -10.11
N ALA A 596 2.89 -8.48 -11.34
CA ALA A 596 3.09 -9.63 -12.25
C ALA A 596 4.55 -9.87 -12.68
N ALA A 597 5.42 -8.86 -12.59
CA ALA A 597 6.88 -8.99 -12.81
C ALA A 597 7.65 -9.20 -11.48
N GLY A 598 6.94 -9.30 -10.36
CA GLY A 598 7.49 -9.42 -9.01
C GLY A 598 7.94 -8.10 -8.37
N GLY A 599 7.78 -6.93 -9.02
CA GLY A 599 8.07 -5.64 -8.39
C GLY A 599 7.13 -5.41 -7.19
N ILE A 600 7.60 -4.75 -6.12
CA ILE A 600 6.74 -4.37 -5.00
C ILE A 600 5.66 -3.39 -5.52
N THR A 601 4.42 -3.55 -5.09
CA THR A 601 3.34 -2.58 -5.40
C THR A 601 3.36 -1.40 -4.44
N ASN A 602 2.82 -0.28 -4.91
CA ASN A 602 2.68 0.96 -4.14
C ASN A 602 1.29 1.56 -4.32
N ASP A 603 0.28 0.69 -4.22
CA ASP A 603 -1.14 1.07 -4.32
C ASP A 603 -1.53 2.04 -3.19
N SER A 604 -0.98 1.84 -1.98
CA SER A 604 -1.23 2.65 -0.78
C SER A 604 -0.70 4.09 -0.91
N CYS A 605 0.62 4.18 -1.05
CA CYS A 605 1.47 5.36 -1.24
C CYS A 605 2.94 4.92 -1.28
N CYS A 606 3.30 3.98 -0.39
CA CYS A 606 4.63 3.46 -0.13
C CYS A 606 4.73 1.96 -0.46
N ALA A 607 5.68 1.22 0.11
CA ALA A 607 5.89 -0.18 -0.24
C ALA A 607 4.84 -1.10 0.42
N ASP A 608 3.85 -1.55 -0.35
CA ASP A 608 2.68 -2.30 0.14
C ASP A 608 3.07 -3.63 0.81
N THR A 609 2.51 -3.90 2.00
CA THR A 609 2.67 -5.22 2.65
C THR A 609 1.67 -6.24 2.10
N ALA A 610 2.01 -7.52 2.28
CA ALA A 610 1.15 -8.66 1.93
C ALA A 610 0.60 -9.34 3.19
N ALA A 611 -0.43 -8.75 3.81
CA ALA A 611 -1.15 -9.35 4.94
C ALA A 611 -1.85 -10.69 4.60
N GLU A 612 -1.93 -11.07 3.32
CA GLU A 612 -2.30 -12.41 2.85
C GLU A 612 -1.24 -13.50 3.10
N ASN A 613 0.00 -13.12 3.42
CA ASN A 613 1.10 -14.02 3.77
C ASN A 613 1.15 -14.25 5.29
N ALA A 614 1.25 -15.51 5.72
CA ALA A 614 0.95 -15.92 7.09
C ALA A 614 1.77 -15.21 8.19
N MET A 615 3.06 -14.93 7.94
CA MET A 615 3.94 -14.28 8.92
C MET A 615 3.83 -12.75 8.93
N MET A 616 3.29 -12.12 7.88
CA MET A 616 2.89 -10.71 7.92
C MET A 616 1.58 -10.54 8.70
N ALA A 617 0.59 -11.42 8.46
CA ALA A 617 -0.62 -11.50 9.27
C ALA A 617 -0.29 -11.69 10.76
N LYS A 618 0.68 -12.57 11.08
CA LYS A 618 1.17 -12.76 12.46
C LYS A 618 1.83 -11.51 13.03
N LEU A 619 2.71 -10.83 12.28
CA LEU A 619 3.35 -9.59 12.75
C LEU A 619 2.31 -8.53 13.12
N MET A 620 1.29 -8.34 12.28
CA MET A 620 0.18 -7.43 12.55
C MET A 620 -0.61 -7.82 13.81
N ILE A 621 -1.00 -9.09 13.94
CA ILE A 621 -1.78 -9.59 15.09
C ILE A 621 -0.98 -9.51 16.40
N ASP A 622 0.27 -9.98 16.41
CA ASP A 622 1.15 -9.96 17.59
C ASP A 622 1.45 -8.51 18.04
N SER A 623 1.65 -7.59 17.08
CA SER A 623 1.87 -6.17 17.34
C SER A 623 0.66 -5.49 17.98
N VAL A 624 -0.54 -5.59 17.38
CA VAL A 624 -1.78 -5.03 17.96
C VAL A 624 -2.11 -5.68 19.31
N SER A 625 -1.87 -6.99 19.47
CA SER A 625 -2.03 -7.69 20.75
C SER A 625 -1.11 -7.11 21.83
N THR A 626 0.10 -6.70 21.48
CA THR A 626 1.06 -6.06 22.39
C THR A 626 0.62 -4.66 22.78
N TRP A 627 0.12 -3.85 21.84
CA TRP A 627 -0.46 -2.54 22.16
C TRP A 627 -1.67 -2.64 23.09
N ALA A 628 -2.58 -3.59 22.83
CA ALA A 628 -3.79 -3.78 23.63
C ALA A 628 -3.53 -4.35 25.04
N LYS A 629 -2.56 -5.27 25.17
CA LYS A 629 -2.18 -5.89 26.46
C LYS A 629 -1.21 -5.01 27.26
N ASP A 630 -0.07 -4.66 26.67
CA ASP A 630 1.09 -4.14 27.40
C ASP A 630 1.15 -2.62 27.43
N TYR A 631 0.51 -1.95 26.47
CA TYR A 631 0.29 -0.50 26.47
C TYR A 631 -1.16 -0.12 26.80
N GLN A 632 -2.02 -1.12 27.07
CA GLN A 632 -3.44 -0.96 27.44
C GLN A 632 -4.28 -0.09 26.48
N VAL A 633 -3.88 0.03 25.21
CA VAL A 633 -4.66 0.70 24.16
C VAL A 633 -6.03 0.03 24.01
N ASP A 634 -7.10 0.81 23.87
CA ASP A 634 -8.49 0.34 23.91
C ASP A 634 -9.04 -0.14 22.59
N SER A 635 -8.60 0.51 21.52
CA SER A 635 -9.22 0.43 20.20
C SER A 635 -8.18 0.72 19.13
N PHE A 636 -8.44 0.32 17.89
CA PHE A 636 -7.51 0.53 16.77
C PHE A 636 -8.20 1.02 15.51
N ARG A 637 -7.64 2.07 14.89
CA ARG A 637 -7.99 2.56 13.55
C ARG A 637 -7.01 1.97 12.55
N PHE A 638 -7.47 1.13 11.65
CA PHE A 638 -6.65 0.54 10.58
C PHE A 638 -6.63 1.47 9.36
N ASP A 639 -5.45 2.02 9.11
CA ASP A 639 -5.12 2.76 7.90
C ASP A 639 -5.23 1.85 6.66
N ILE A 640 -5.93 2.33 5.64
CA ILE A 640 -6.25 1.62 4.39
C ILE A 640 -6.61 0.12 4.65
N MET A 641 -7.50 -0.12 5.63
CA MET A 641 -7.94 -1.46 6.05
C MET A 641 -8.38 -2.36 4.89
N GLY A 642 -8.93 -1.80 3.81
CA GLY A 642 -9.30 -2.53 2.60
C GLY A 642 -8.16 -3.37 1.97
N MET A 643 -6.89 -2.98 2.18
CA MET A 643 -5.72 -3.72 1.69
C MET A 643 -5.34 -4.96 2.54
N ALA A 644 -6.10 -5.25 3.60
CA ALA A 644 -6.01 -6.48 4.38
C ALA A 644 -7.12 -7.49 4.02
N PRO A 645 -6.88 -8.81 4.10
CA PRO A 645 -7.94 -9.80 3.93
C PRO A 645 -8.94 -9.78 5.09
N LEU A 646 -10.24 -9.83 4.79
CA LEU A 646 -11.34 -9.89 5.76
C LEU A 646 -11.12 -10.96 6.83
N ALA A 647 -10.64 -12.14 6.43
CA ALA A 647 -10.37 -13.25 7.34
C ALA A 647 -9.26 -12.95 8.35
N VAL A 648 -8.28 -12.10 8.00
CA VAL A 648 -7.19 -11.70 8.89
C VAL A 648 -7.67 -10.66 9.89
N ILE A 649 -8.43 -9.64 9.46
CA ILE A 649 -9.05 -8.65 10.37
C ILE A 649 -10.03 -9.33 11.34
N THR A 650 -10.83 -10.28 10.86
CA THR A 650 -11.77 -11.06 11.70
C THR A 650 -11.03 -11.91 12.74
N LYS A 651 -9.90 -12.53 12.37
CA LYS A 651 -9.05 -13.26 13.31
C LYS A 651 -8.37 -12.33 14.32
N LEU A 652 -7.86 -11.19 13.86
CA LEU A 652 -7.20 -10.18 14.69
C LEU A 652 -8.12 -9.70 15.80
N LYS A 653 -9.39 -9.38 15.50
CA LYS A 653 -10.40 -9.01 16.51
C LYS A 653 -10.49 -10.01 17.67
N ALA A 654 -10.55 -11.30 17.36
CA ALA A 654 -10.67 -12.36 18.36
C ALA A 654 -9.36 -12.59 19.15
N ASP A 655 -8.21 -12.55 18.48
CA ASP A 655 -6.91 -12.75 19.13
C ASP A 655 -6.52 -11.57 20.04
N VAL A 656 -6.75 -10.33 19.59
CA VAL A 656 -6.38 -9.10 20.32
C VAL A 656 -7.23 -8.92 21.57
N ALA A 657 -8.55 -9.09 21.50
CA ALA A 657 -9.42 -9.04 22.68
C ALA A 657 -9.03 -10.12 23.71
N LYS A 658 -8.69 -11.33 23.23
CA LYS A 658 -8.18 -12.42 24.07
C LYS A 658 -6.81 -12.09 24.69
N ALA A 659 -5.93 -11.38 23.99
CA ALA A 659 -4.62 -10.97 24.50
C ALA A 659 -4.71 -9.86 25.56
N ALA A 660 -5.65 -8.92 25.38
CA ALA A 660 -5.93 -7.84 26.32
C ALA A 660 -6.79 -8.28 27.52
N GLY A 661 -7.49 -9.43 27.42
CA GLY A 661 -8.40 -9.94 28.45
C GLY A 661 -9.72 -9.15 28.56
N ARG A 662 -10.05 -8.37 27.53
CA ARG A 662 -11.18 -7.43 27.45
C ARG A 662 -11.57 -7.22 26.00
N ASP A 663 -12.78 -6.75 25.75
CA ASP A 663 -13.16 -6.33 24.39
C ASP A 663 -12.34 -5.10 23.94
N ILE A 664 -12.00 -5.11 22.66
CA ILE A 664 -11.19 -4.12 21.95
C ILE A 664 -11.94 -3.77 20.67
N TYR A 665 -12.27 -2.49 20.48
CA TYR A 665 -13.02 -2.05 19.31
C TYR A 665 -12.08 -1.76 18.14
N LEU A 666 -12.41 -2.29 16.95
CA LEU A 666 -11.65 -2.07 15.74
C LEU A 666 -12.49 -1.31 14.73
N TYR A 667 -11.88 -0.36 14.04
CA TYR A 667 -12.44 0.28 12.85
C TYR A 667 -11.34 0.59 11.83
N GLY A 668 -11.71 1.03 10.63
CA GLY A 668 -10.70 1.45 9.66
C GLY A 668 -11.23 1.87 8.30
N GLU A 669 -10.29 2.13 7.42
CA GLU A 669 -10.53 2.60 6.06
C GLU A 669 -10.82 1.45 5.11
N ALA A 670 -12.08 1.03 5.10
CA ALA A 670 -12.55 -0.10 4.32
C ALA A 670 -12.78 0.26 2.82
N TRP A 671 -11.87 1.04 2.23
CA TRP A 671 -11.89 1.47 0.83
C TRP A 671 -11.62 0.30 -0.15
N ASN A 672 -11.80 0.51 -1.46
CA ASN A 672 -11.74 -0.54 -2.49
C ASN A 672 -10.99 -0.04 -3.74
N PHE A 673 -9.66 -0.16 -3.75
CA PHE A 673 -8.78 0.30 -4.84
C PHE A 673 -7.49 -0.54 -4.94
N GLY A 674 -6.60 -0.18 -5.86
CA GLY A 674 -5.30 -0.84 -6.05
C GLY A 674 -5.37 -2.26 -6.61
N THR A 675 -4.26 -2.99 -6.57
CA THR A 675 -4.14 -4.38 -7.07
C THR A 675 -4.90 -5.43 -6.24
N VAL A 676 -5.61 -5.02 -5.18
CA VAL A 676 -6.50 -5.87 -4.37
C VAL A 676 -7.99 -5.66 -4.71
N ALA A 677 -8.33 -4.58 -5.42
CA ALA A 677 -9.69 -4.10 -5.65
C ALA A 677 -10.66 -5.17 -6.17
N ASN A 678 -11.93 -5.03 -5.80
CA ASN A 678 -13.01 -5.94 -6.17
C ASN A 678 -12.71 -7.42 -5.85
N ASP A 679 -11.92 -7.62 -4.78
CA ASP A 679 -11.52 -8.90 -4.20
C ASP A 679 -10.60 -9.76 -5.11
N ALA A 680 -9.86 -9.10 -6.01
CA ALA A 680 -9.03 -9.74 -7.05
C ALA A 680 -7.90 -10.65 -6.51
N ARG A 681 -7.35 -10.34 -5.33
CA ARG A 681 -6.33 -11.18 -4.66
C ARG A 681 -6.88 -12.02 -3.51
N PHE A 682 -7.89 -11.53 -2.82
CA PHE A 682 -8.56 -12.13 -1.66
C PHE A 682 -9.82 -11.32 -1.36
N VAL A 683 -10.72 -11.86 -0.52
CA VAL A 683 -11.87 -11.09 0.01
C VAL A 683 -11.34 -9.97 0.91
N GLN A 684 -11.39 -8.72 0.43
CA GLN A 684 -10.88 -7.54 1.14
C GLN A 684 -11.73 -7.21 2.37
N ALA A 685 -11.12 -6.57 3.37
CA ALA A 685 -11.82 -5.91 4.47
C ALA A 685 -12.44 -4.55 4.04
N ARG A 686 -13.16 -4.54 2.90
CA ARG A 686 -13.84 -3.36 2.33
C ARG A 686 -15.29 -3.23 2.82
N GLN A 687 -15.85 -2.02 2.86
CA GLN A 687 -17.17 -1.70 3.47
C GLN A 687 -18.27 -2.74 3.19
N ALA A 688 -18.48 -3.10 1.92
CA ALA A 688 -19.50 -4.05 1.50
C ALA A 688 -19.33 -5.47 2.10
N ASN A 689 -18.09 -5.88 2.35
CA ASN A 689 -17.68 -7.17 2.91
C ASN A 689 -17.64 -7.18 4.44
N MET A 690 -17.60 -6.02 5.11
CA MET A 690 -17.52 -5.90 6.58
C MET A 690 -18.87 -6.08 7.31
N TYR A 691 -19.98 -6.17 6.57
CA TYR A 691 -21.33 -6.35 7.12
C TYR A 691 -21.45 -7.57 8.04
N GLY A 692 -21.83 -7.34 9.30
CA GLY A 692 -22.02 -8.37 10.31
C GLY A 692 -20.74 -8.81 11.04
N THR A 693 -19.61 -8.12 10.84
CA THR A 693 -18.35 -8.37 11.57
C THR A 693 -18.26 -7.65 12.92
N GLY A 694 -19.05 -6.58 13.10
CA GLY A 694 -18.91 -5.64 14.20
C GLY A 694 -17.56 -4.91 14.21
N VAL A 695 -17.00 -4.61 13.05
CA VAL A 695 -15.80 -3.76 12.87
C VAL A 695 -16.24 -2.49 12.16
N GLY A 696 -15.86 -1.33 12.69
CA GLY A 696 -16.24 -0.04 12.16
C GLY A 696 -15.60 0.26 10.79
N SER A 697 -16.28 1.03 9.96
CA SER A 697 -15.69 1.60 8.75
C SER A 697 -16.16 3.04 8.52
N PHE A 698 -15.26 3.88 8.01
CA PHE A 698 -15.54 5.29 7.75
C PHE A 698 -16.67 5.48 6.74
N ASN A 699 -17.59 6.39 7.07
CA ASN A 699 -18.79 6.67 6.30
C ASN A 699 -18.62 7.86 5.36
N ASP A 700 -17.96 7.61 4.25
CA ASP A 700 -17.83 8.52 3.10
C ASP A 700 -19.20 8.99 2.55
N ARG A 701 -20.27 8.19 2.67
CA ARG A 701 -21.63 8.58 2.24
C ARG A 701 -22.12 9.80 3.02
N LEU A 702 -22.03 9.78 4.36
CA LEU A 702 -22.43 10.92 5.20
C LEU A 702 -21.47 12.10 4.99
N ARG A 703 -20.15 11.83 4.99
CA ARG A 703 -19.09 12.82 4.78
C ARG A 703 -19.37 13.68 3.55
N ASP A 704 -19.41 13.07 2.37
CA ASP A 704 -19.51 13.78 1.09
C ASP A 704 -20.89 14.41 0.88
N THR A 705 -21.94 13.80 1.45
CA THR A 705 -23.29 14.36 1.39
C THR A 705 -23.42 15.66 2.18
N VAL A 706 -22.81 15.71 3.37
CA VAL A 706 -22.80 16.90 4.23
C VAL A 706 -21.83 17.95 3.65
N ARG A 707 -20.58 17.57 3.41
CA ARG A 707 -19.50 18.44 2.89
C ARG A 707 -19.82 19.01 1.51
N GLY A 708 -20.36 18.19 0.61
CA GLY A 708 -20.58 18.51 -0.80
C GLY A 708 -19.40 18.12 -1.68
N GLY A 709 -19.70 17.50 -2.82
CA GLY A 709 -18.68 17.01 -3.76
C GLY A 709 -18.13 15.65 -3.35
N GLY A 710 -16.81 15.50 -3.31
CA GLY A 710 -16.15 14.28 -2.84
C GLY A 710 -14.75 14.53 -2.28
N CYS A 711 -14.06 13.45 -1.88
CA CYS A 711 -12.66 13.51 -1.39
C CYS A 711 -11.76 14.38 -2.25
N CYS A 712 -11.90 14.26 -3.55
CA CYS A 712 -10.81 14.45 -4.50
C CYS A 712 -11.09 15.61 -5.48
N ASP A 713 -12.00 16.52 -5.10
CA ASP A 713 -12.31 17.74 -5.84
C ASP A 713 -11.11 18.70 -5.85
N SER A 714 -10.94 19.38 -6.99
CA SER A 714 -10.00 20.48 -7.21
C SER A 714 -10.60 21.54 -8.14
N GLY A 715 -10.01 22.74 -8.16
CA GLY A 715 -10.44 23.86 -8.99
C GLY A 715 -11.94 24.17 -8.85
N ALA A 716 -12.61 24.40 -9.98
CA ALA A 716 -14.03 24.76 -10.00
C ALA A 716 -14.96 23.72 -9.35
N ALA A 717 -14.58 22.43 -9.26
CA ALA A 717 -15.39 21.42 -8.58
C ALA A 717 -15.47 21.67 -7.07
N LEU A 718 -14.36 22.08 -6.45
CA LEU A 718 -14.23 22.33 -5.02
C LEU A 718 -15.24 23.38 -4.53
N ILE A 719 -15.49 24.42 -5.34
CA ILE A 719 -16.49 25.47 -5.08
C ILE A 719 -17.90 25.05 -5.52
N SER A 720 -18.07 24.58 -6.76
CA SER A 720 -19.40 24.39 -7.37
C SER A 720 -20.20 23.22 -6.79
N GLN A 721 -19.54 22.23 -6.20
CA GLN A 721 -20.20 21.10 -5.54
C GLN A 721 -20.55 21.41 -4.08
N GLN A 722 -21.62 22.17 -3.85
CA GLN A 722 -22.18 22.39 -2.52
C GLN A 722 -22.83 21.09 -1.98
N GLY A 723 -22.84 20.96 -0.67
CA GLY A 723 -23.42 19.86 0.10
C GLY A 723 -24.64 20.28 0.89
N PHE A 724 -25.19 19.34 1.65
CA PHE A 724 -26.47 19.52 2.35
C PHE A 724 -26.49 20.68 3.36
N ILE A 725 -25.35 21.04 3.96
CA ILE A 725 -25.27 22.12 4.96
C ILE A 725 -24.80 23.47 4.42
N ASN A 726 -24.19 23.51 3.23
CA ASN A 726 -23.50 24.71 2.73
C ASN A 726 -24.06 25.26 1.40
N GLY A 727 -25.37 25.10 1.18
CA GLY A 727 -26.15 25.95 0.27
C GLY A 727 -26.72 25.27 -0.98
N VAL A 728 -26.58 23.95 -1.13
CA VAL A 728 -27.03 23.23 -2.34
C VAL A 728 -28.51 23.53 -2.68
N TYR A 729 -28.73 24.12 -3.86
CA TYR A 729 -29.99 24.71 -4.34
C TYR A 729 -30.59 25.87 -3.51
N TYR A 730 -30.58 25.81 -2.17
CA TYR A 730 -31.30 26.78 -1.32
C TYR A 730 -30.53 28.10 -1.05
N ASP A 731 -29.21 28.08 -1.12
CA ASP A 731 -28.33 29.25 -0.97
C ASP A 731 -27.09 29.06 -1.87
N ARG A 732 -27.33 29.06 -3.18
CA ARG A 732 -26.30 28.72 -4.17
C ARG A 732 -25.17 29.76 -4.18
N ASN A 733 -23.92 29.27 -4.17
CA ASN A 733 -22.78 30.12 -4.50
C ASN A 733 -22.75 30.46 -6.00
N ALA A 734 -21.87 31.39 -6.40
CA ALA A 734 -21.82 31.92 -7.77
C ALA A 734 -21.46 30.90 -8.87
N THR A 735 -21.02 29.69 -8.52
CA THR A 735 -20.59 28.65 -9.47
C THR A 735 -21.47 27.39 -9.46
N SER A 736 -22.29 27.18 -8.42
CA SER A 736 -23.12 25.96 -8.33
C SER A 736 -24.31 25.98 -9.29
N THR A 737 -24.38 24.94 -10.12
CA THR A 737 -25.51 24.65 -11.00
C THR A 737 -26.46 23.59 -10.42
N GLN A 738 -26.12 23.01 -9.26
CA GLN A 738 -26.80 21.86 -8.63
C GLN A 738 -28.28 22.14 -8.36
N THR A 739 -29.12 21.22 -8.80
CA THR A 739 -30.58 21.41 -8.93
C THR A 739 -31.34 21.13 -7.63
N LYS A 740 -32.66 21.36 -7.65
CA LYS A 740 -33.53 20.89 -6.56
C LYS A 740 -33.48 19.36 -6.40
N ASP A 741 -33.27 18.63 -7.50
CA ASP A 741 -33.14 17.17 -7.46
C ASP A 741 -31.87 16.75 -6.71
N ASP A 742 -30.77 17.50 -6.87
CA ASP A 742 -29.51 17.27 -6.14
C ASP A 742 -29.67 17.50 -4.64
N LEU A 743 -30.30 18.59 -4.21
CA LEU A 743 -30.64 18.81 -2.80
C LEU A 743 -31.48 17.65 -2.23
N LEU A 744 -32.46 17.15 -3.00
CA LEU A 744 -33.28 16.03 -2.58
C LEU A 744 -32.51 14.69 -2.57
N ARG A 745 -31.56 14.49 -3.48
CA ARG A 745 -30.62 13.34 -3.49
C ARG A 745 -29.78 13.32 -2.23
N LEU A 746 -29.20 14.47 -1.89
CA LEU A 746 -28.40 14.66 -0.69
C LEU A 746 -29.28 14.50 0.57
N GLY A 747 -30.51 15.00 0.55
CA GLY A 747 -31.49 14.78 1.62
C GLY A 747 -31.81 13.30 1.87
N ASP A 748 -31.86 12.46 0.84
CA ASP A 748 -31.99 11.00 1.00
C ASP A 748 -30.71 10.35 1.55
N LEU A 749 -29.53 10.76 1.09
CA LEU A 749 -28.25 10.28 1.63
C LEU A 749 -28.02 10.71 3.09
N VAL A 750 -28.53 11.89 3.52
CA VAL A 750 -28.54 12.27 4.94
C VAL A 750 -29.42 11.32 5.75
N LYS A 751 -30.58 10.87 5.24
CA LYS A 751 -31.40 9.84 5.93
C LYS A 751 -30.67 8.50 6.05
N VAL A 752 -29.88 8.10 5.03
CA VAL A 752 -29.01 6.91 5.11
C VAL A 752 -28.00 7.06 6.24
N GLY A 753 -27.27 8.18 6.29
CA GLY A 753 -26.27 8.44 7.33
C GLY A 753 -26.86 8.53 8.74
N LEU A 754 -27.96 9.27 8.92
CA LEU A 754 -28.66 9.40 10.20
C LEU A 754 -29.21 8.07 10.73
N SER A 755 -29.59 7.15 9.84
CA SER A 755 -30.02 5.78 10.19
C SER A 755 -28.86 4.78 10.31
N GLY A 756 -27.63 5.27 10.51
CA GLY A 756 -26.44 4.45 10.75
C GLY A 756 -26.05 3.59 9.56
N THR A 757 -26.42 4.02 8.35
CA THR A 757 -26.06 3.38 7.08
C THR A 757 -26.44 1.88 7.04
N LEU A 758 -27.42 1.51 7.88
CA LEU A 758 -27.91 0.15 8.06
C LEU A 758 -28.57 -0.33 6.77
N ARG A 759 -27.99 -1.35 6.13
CA ARG A 759 -28.36 -1.87 4.80
C ARG A 759 -29.86 -2.06 4.62
N ASP A 760 -30.51 -2.62 5.63
CA ASP A 760 -31.91 -3.04 5.61
C ASP A 760 -32.90 -2.03 6.20
N TYR A 761 -32.44 -0.92 6.79
CA TYR A 761 -33.32 0.17 7.23
C TYR A 761 -33.96 0.83 6.00
N ALA A 762 -35.24 1.22 6.10
CA ALA A 762 -36.00 1.76 4.99
C ALA A 762 -36.76 3.05 5.33
N PHE A 763 -36.80 3.97 4.36
CA PHE A 763 -37.45 5.27 4.50
C PHE A 763 -38.13 5.70 3.18
N THR A 764 -38.96 6.75 3.23
CA THR A 764 -39.57 7.33 2.03
C THR A 764 -38.58 8.27 1.32
N ASP A 765 -38.17 7.88 0.11
CA ASP A 765 -37.26 8.63 -0.74
C ASP A 765 -37.89 9.93 -1.30
N ARG A 766 -37.08 10.73 -1.99
CA ARG A 766 -37.50 11.96 -2.70
C ARG A 766 -38.58 11.74 -3.77
N ASN A 767 -38.78 10.51 -4.23
CA ASN A 767 -39.79 10.13 -5.22
C ASN A 767 -41.11 9.67 -4.57
N GLY A 768 -41.18 9.63 -3.23
CA GLY A 768 -42.32 9.11 -2.47
C GLY A 768 -42.35 7.58 -2.34
N GLN A 769 -41.27 6.89 -2.69
CA GLN A 769 -41.16 5.43 -2.65
C GLN A 769 -40.50 4.97 -1.35
N LEU A 770 -40.99 3.87 -0.76
CA LEU A 770 -40.28 3.22 0.35
C LEU A 770 -39.05 2.51 -0.22
N ARG A 771 -37.86 2.91 0.23
CA ARG A 771 -36.56 2.38 -0.20
C ARG A 771 -35.72 1.96 0.99
N LYS A 772 -34.97 0.87 0.85
CA LYS A 772 -33.88 0.54 1.78
C LYS A 772 -32.68 1.45 1.56
N ASN A 773 -31.87 1.67 2.60
CA ASN A 773 -30.57 2.32 2.48
C ASN A 773 -29.67 1.65 1.41
N SER A 774 -29.75 0.33 1.23
CA SER A 774 -29.02 -0.42 0.20
C SER A 774 -29.51 -0.17 -1.24
N GLU A 775 -30.66 0.46 -1.42
CA GLU A 775 -31.26 0.80 -2.73
C GLU A 775 -31.04 2.26 -3.12
N ILE A 776 -30.46 3.07 -2.22
CA ILE A 776 -30.03 4.44 -2.50
C ILE A 776 -28.65 4.39 -3.15
N ASP A 777 -28.50 5.09 -4.27
CA ASP A 777 -27.23 5.20 -4.99
C ASP A 777 -26.25 6.16 -4.29
N TYR A 778 -25.00 5.72 -4.21
CA TYR A 778 -23.84 6.56 -3.91
C TYR A 778 -22.75 6.26 -4.96
N PHE A 779 -22.75 7.01 -6.06
CA PHE A 779 -21.78 6.90 -7.16
C PHE A 779 -21.70 5.48 -7.76
N GLY A 780 -22.85 4.83 -7.98
CA GLY A 780 -22.93 3.44 -8.46
C GLY A 780 -22.74 2.37 -7.37
N GLN A 781 -22.47 2.76 -6.13
CA GLN A 781 -22.43 1.86 -4.97
C GLN A 781 -23.76 1.89 -4.21
N GLN A 782 -24.01 0.82 -3.44
CA GLN A 782 -25.02 0.84 -2.39
C GLN A 782 -24.60 1.83 -1.29
N ALA A 783 -25.47 2.78 -0.95
CA ALA A 783 -25.19 3.71 0.15
C ALA A 783 -25.16 2.96 1.49
N GLY A 784 -26.22 2.21 1.81
CA GLY A 784 -26.34 1.40 3.03
C GLY A 784 -25.51 0.12 3.00
N PHE A 785 -24.41 0.07 3.76
CA PHE A 785 -23.48 -1.05 3.81
C PHE A 785 -23.51 -1.89 5.10
N ALA A 786 -23.96 -1.33 6.24
CA ALA A 786 -23.77 -1.88 7.59
C ALA A 786 -24.89 -2.81 8.09
N ALA A 787 -24.58 -3.71 9.04
CA ALA A 787 -25.53 -4.57 9.75
C ALA A 787 -25.91 -4.04 11.14
N SER A 788 -25.01 -3.28 11.77
CA SER A 788 -25.17 -2.68 13.11
C SER A 788 -24.55 -1.28 13.13
N PRO A 789 -25.04 -0.32 13.94
CA PRO A 789 -24.47 1.03 13.99
C PRO A 789 -22.97 1.06 14.31
N GLN A 790 -22.47 0.10 15.10
CA GLN A 790 -21.04 -0.07 15.41
C GLN A 790 -20.15 -0.40 14.18
N GLU A 791 -20.73 -0.61 12.99
CA GLU A 791 -19.98 -0.85 11.75
C GLU A 791 -19.78 0.44 10.94
N THR A 792 -20.30 1.58 11.44
CA THR A 792 -20.32 2.87 10.76
C THR A 792 -19.68 3.96 11.62
N ILE A 793 -18.55 4.49 11.16
CA ILE A 793 -17.91 5.69 11.74
C ILE A 793 -18.39 6.91 10.96
N ASN A 794 -19.25 7.74 11.56
CA ASN A 794 -19.79 8.93 10.93
C ASN A 794 -18.87 10.12 11.15
N TYR A 795 -18.50 10.82 10.07
CA TYR A 795 -17.60 11.96 10.11
C TYR A 795 -17.87 12.97 8.99
N VAL A 796 -17.44 14.21 9.22
CA VAL A 796 -17.50 15.34 8.26
C VAL A 796 -16.18 16.11 8.17
N GLU A 797 -15.22 15.76 9.02
CA GLU A 797 -13.88 16.29 9.13
C GLU A 797 -12.96 15.18 9.68
N ALA A 798 -11.72 15.14 9.22
CA ALA A 798 -10.63 14.29 9.67
C ALA A 798 -9.31 15.06 9.46
N HIS A 799 -8.18 14.46 9.83
CA HIS A 799 -6.86 15.01 9.57
C HIS A 799 -6.60 15.21 8.07
N ASP A 800 -7.13 14.30 7.23
CA ASP A 800 -7.04 14.28 5.77
C ASP A 800 -8.09 15.18 5.08
N ASN A 801 -7.73 15.70 3.90
CA ASN A 801 -8.50 16.72 3.17
C ASN A 801 -8.64 18.02 3.99
N GLN A 802 -9.40 19.00 3.46
CA GLN A 802 -9.61 20.27 4.17
C GLN A 802 -10.44 20.08 5.44
N THR A 803 -10.21 20.93 6.45
CA THR A 803 -11.11 21.07 7.60
C THR A 803 -12.53 21.44 7.15
N LEU A 804 -13.55 21.23 7.99
CA LEU A 804 -14.91 21.63 7.64
C LEU A 804 -15.04 23.16 7.58
N PHE A 805 -14.24 23.91 8.34
CA PHE A 805 -14.17 25.37 8.26
C PHE A 805 -13.63 25.81 6.88
N ASP A 806 -12.48 25.26 6.47
CA ASP A 806 -11.83 25.57 5.20
C ASP A 806 -12.69 25.18 4.00
N LEU A 807 -13.31 24.00 4.05
CA LEU A 807 -14.23 23.56 2.99
C LEU A 807 -15.44 24.49 2.87
N ASN A 808 -15.98 24.95 4.00
CA ASN A 808 -17.08 25.92 4.02
C ASN A 808 -16.63 27.33 3.60
N ALA A 809 -15.34 27.67 3.65
CA ALA A 809 -14.81 28.88 3.04
C ALA A 809 -14.91 28.83 1.50
N PHE A 810 -14.64 27.68 0.88
CA PHE A 810 -14.86 27.46 -0.56
C PHE A 810 -16.34 27.38 -0.97
N LYS A 811 -17.15 26.59 -0.25
CA LYS A 811 -18.47 26.17 -0.74
C LYS A 811 -19.62 27.13 -0.40
N LEU A 812 -19.56 27.86 0.72
CA LEU A 812 -20.60 28.84 1.06
C LEU A 812 -20.52 30.08 0.15
N PRO A 813 -21.66 30.73 -0.16
CA PRO A 813 -21.65 32.06 -0.77
C PRO A 813 -20.72 33.04 -0.03
N GLN A 814 -19.98 33.86 -0.77
CA GLN A 814 -19.03 34.79 -0.16
C GLN A 814 -19.70 35.80 0.79
N SER A 815 -20.98 36.11 0.56
CA SER A 815 -21.82 36.94 1.43
C SER A 815 -22.29 36.28 2.73
N THR A 816 -22.07 34.98 2.95
CA THR A 816 -22.53 34.28 4.17
C THR A 816 -21.79 34.82 5.40
N SER A 817 -22.54 35.26 6.41
CA SER A 817 -21.99 35.90 7.60
C SER A 817 -21.15 34.92 8.45
N LEU A 818 -20.20 35.42 9.24
CA LEU A 818 -19.43 34.59 10.16
C LEU A 818 -20.32 33.83 11.16
N ALA A 819 -21.40 34.46 11.63
CA ALA A 819 -22.35 33.81 12.53
C ALA A 819 -23.07 32.62 11.86
N ASP A 820 -23.35 32.71 10.56
CA ASP A 820 -23.99 31.64 9.79
C ASP A 820 -22.97 30.57 9.38
N ARG A 821 -21.72 30.94 9.06
CA ARG A 821 -20.60 29.99 8.89
C ARG A 821 -20.41 29.11 10.14
N VAL A 822 -20.49 29.70 11.34
CA VAL A 822 -20.48 28.96 12.62
C VAL A 822 -21.72 28.08 12.79
N ARG A 823 -22.91 28.53 12.38
CA ARG A 823 -24.12 27.69 12.39
C ARG A 823 -24.01 26.49 11.44
N VAL A 824 -23.36 26.66 10.28
CA VAL A 824 -23.10 25.57 9.33
C VAL A 824 -22.10 24.56 9.89
N GLN A 825 -20.98 25.01 10.49
CA GLN A 825 -20.04 24.14 11.21
C GLN A 825 -20.77 23.33 12.30
N ASN A 826 -21.59 23.99 13.13
CA ASN A 826 -22.38 23.35 14.18
C ASN A 826 -23.41 22.36 13.62
N LEU A 827 -24.01 22.63 12.45
CA LEU A 827 -24.94 21.71 11.80
C LEU A 827 -24.24 20.45 11.28
N GLY A 828 -23.03 20.58 10.71
CA GLY A 828 -22.20 19.42 10.33
C GLY A 828 -21.81 18.55 11.53
N ALA A 829 -21.37 19.18 12.62
CA ALA A 829 -21.09 18.50 13.88
C ALA A 829 -22.35 17.83 14.48
N ALA A 830 -23.51 18.49 14.43
CA ALA A 830 -24.77 17.95 14.93
C ALA A 830 -25.30 16.76 14.09
N ILE A 831 -25.17 16.79 12.75
CA ILE A 831 -25.51 15.64 11.89
C ILE A 831 -24.64 14.44 12.23
N THR A 832 -23.35 14.66 12.50
CA THR A 832 -22.44 13.61 12.97
C THR A 832 -22.87 13.08 14.34
N MET A 833 -22.97 13.96 15.35
CA MET A 833 -23.27 13.61 16.74
C MET A 833 -24.64 12.95 16.97
N LEU A 834 -25.64 13.29 16.15
CA LEU A 834 -27.03 12.81 16.29
C LEU A 834 -27.40 11.72 15.28
N SER A 835 -26.45 11.30 14.44
CA SER A 835 -26.60 10.08 13.62
C SER A 835 -26.56 8.83 14.49
N GLN A 836 -27.23 7.76 14.06
CA GLN A 836 -26.92 6.43 14.58
C GLN A 836 -25.56 5.98 14.04
N GLY A 837 -24.75 5.34 14.87
CA GLY A 837 -23.37 4.94 14.56
C GLY A 837 -22.39 5.59 15.51
N VAL A 838 -21.09 5.39 15.26
CA VAL A 838 -20.01 5.97 16.08
C VAL A 838 -19.65 7.35 15.51
N PRO A 839 -19.96 8.47 16.18
CA PRO A 839 -19.55 9.79 15.73
C PRO A 839 -18.05 10.02 15.93
N PHE A 840 -17.44 10.67 14.95
CA PHE A 840 -16.02 10.99 14.88
C PHE A 840 -15.82 12.47 14.56
N PHE A 841 -14.91 13.10 15.29
CA PHE A 841 -14.56 14.51 15.16
C PHE A 841 -13.06 14.66 15.02
N HIS A 842 -12.63 15.49 14.07
CA HIS A 842 -11.24 15.92 13.99
C HIS A 842 -10.92 16.92 15.11
N ALA A 843 -9.74 16.84 15.71
CA ALA A 843 -9.35 17.76 16.77
C ALA A 843 -9.40 19.21 16.29
N GLY A 844 -10.16 20.03 17.00
CA GLY A 844 -10.34 21.45 16.72
C GLY A 844 -11.57 21.79 15.88
N GLN A 845 -12.31 20.80 15.35
CA GLN A 845 -13.57 21.01 14.63
C GLN A 845 -14.57 21.86 15.46
N GLU A 846 -14.55 21.69 16.78
CA GLU A 846 -15.39 22.39 17.77
C GLU A 846 -14.93 23.83 18.09
N ILE A 847 -13.69 24.20 17.74
CA ILE A 847 -13.15 25.57 17.81
C ILE A 847 -12.89 26.15 16.42
N LEU A 848 -13.59 25.64 15.41
CA LEU A 848 -13.56 26.14 14.02
C LEU A 848 -12.20 25.98 13.32
N ARG A 849 -11.37 25.00 13.72
CA ARG A 849 -10.01 24.82 13.20
C ARG A 849 -9.96 24.92 11.68
N SER A 850 -8.95 25.66 11.22
CA SER A 850 -8.51 25.77 9.85
C SER A 850 -7.07 25.27 9.74
N LYS A 851 -6.66 24.87 8.54
CA LYS A 851 -5.26 24.68 8.16
C LYS A 851 -4.84 25.66 7.06
N SER A 852 -5.41 26.87 7.09
CA SER A 852 -5.29 27.89 6.03
C SER A 852 -5.61 27.36 4.63
N LEU A 853 -6.76 26.67 4.49
CA LEU A 853 -7.22 26.01 3.27
C LEU A 853 -6.40 24.80 2.78
N ASP A 854 -5.40 24.33 3.53
CA ASP A 854 -4.59 23.17 3.12
C ASP A 854 -5.42 21.88 3.02
N ARG A 855 -5.21 21.16 1.92
CA ARG A 855 -5.85 19.87 1.58
C ARG A 855 -5.06 18.67 2.11
N ASP A 856 -3.75 18.77 2.26
CA ASP A 856 -2.89 17.64 2.62
C ASP A 856 -1.68 18.14 3.42
N SER A 857 -1.87 18.16 4.72
CA SER A 857 -1.04 18.90 5.68
C SER A 857 -0.06 18.01 6.45
N TYR A 858 0.18 16.79 5.96
CA TYR A 858 1.03 15.78 6.61
C TYR A 858 2.46 16.28 6.89
N ASN A 859 3.00 17.10 6.00
CA ASN A 859 4.32 17.75 6.13
C ASN A 859 4.23 19.29 6.11
N ALA A 860 3.11 19.85 6.59
CA ALA A 860 2.86 21.30 6.63
C ALA A 860 3.28 21.98 7.95
N GLY A 861 4.07 21.28 8.78
CA GLY A 861 4.66 21.83 10.00
C GLY A 861 3.65 22.19 11.11
N ASP A 862 4.19 22.74 12.20
CA ASP A 862 3.40 23.33 13.29
C ASP A 862 2.49 24.47 12.81
N TRP A 863 2.92 25.22 11.80
CA TRP A 863 2.30 26.48 11.39
C TRP A 863 0.91 26.28 10.78
N PHE A 864 0.74 25.38 9.83
CA PHE A 864 -0.58 25.13 9.23
C PHE A 864 -1.43 24.19 10.09
N ASN A 865 -0.84 23.32 10.90
CA ASN A 865 -1.59 22.39 11.75
C ASN A 865 -1.98 22.96 13.14
N GLN A 866 -1.57 24.17 13.51
CA GLN A 866 -1.77 24.72 14.86
C GLN A 866 -3.20 24.58 15.42
N LEU A 867 -3.30 24.01 16.63
CA LEU A 867 -4.44 24.16 17.53
C LEU A 867 -4.19 25.31 18.52
N ASP A 868 -5.21 26.12 18.82
CA ASP A 868 -5.10 27.18 19.84
C ASP A 868 -6.12 26.99 20.98
N TYR A 869 -5.65 26.36 22.06
CA TYR A 869 -6.44 26.17 23.28
C TYR A 869 -6.57 27.43 24.16
N ALA A 870 -5.97 28.57 23.77
CA ALA A 870 -6.31 29.89 24.32
C ALA A 870 -7.48 30.56 23.57
N TYR A 871 -7.96 29.96 22.47
CA TYR A 871 -9.12 30.41 21.69
C TYR A 871 -9.01 31.84 21.13
N GLN A 872 -7.80 32.29 20.78
CA GLN A 872 -7.52 33.60 20.17
C GLN A 872 -7.51 33.53 18.63
N SER A 873 -7.21 32.37 18.06
CA SER A 873 -7.23 32.10 16.62
C SER A 873 -7.84 30.73 16.31
N ASN A 874 -8.37 30.55 15.09
CA ASN A 874 -8.71 29.24 14.53
C ASN A 874 -7.70 28.77 13.45
N ASN A 875 -6.60 29.51 13.27
CA ASN A 875 -5.55 29.30 12.26
C ASN A 875 -5.94 29.51 10.78
N PHE A 876 -7.02 30.26 10.51
CA PHE A 876 -7.40 30.63 9.14
C PHE A 876 -6.63 31.87 8.64
N GLY A 877 -6.16 31.83 7.39
CA GLY A 877 -5.53 32.98 6.73
C GLY A 877 -4.13 33.29 7.26
N VAL A 878 -3.33 32.26 7.52
CA VAL A 878 -1.94 32.38 8.01
C VAL A 878 -0.90 32.25 6.89
N GLY A 879 -1.31 32.46 5.64
CA GLY A 879 -0.54 32.24 4.42
C GLY A 879 -1.29 31.31 3.45
N LEU A 880 -0.88 31.28 2.19
CA LEU A 880 -1.33 30.24 1.25
C LEU A 880 -0.80 28.87 1.69
N PRO A 881 -1.59 27.79 1.52
CA PRO A 881 -1.21 26.43 1.91
C PRO A 881 -0.15 25.82 0.99
N MET A 882 0.41 24.67 1.39
CA MET A 882 1.63 24.08 0.81
C MET A 882 1.54 23.90 -0.72
N GLU A 883 2.52 24.44 -1.45
CA GLU A 883 2.50 24.52 -2.93
C GLU A 883 2.29 23.16 -3.59
N GLY A 884 2.99 22.12 -3.12
CA GLY A 884 3.04 20.81 -3.78
C GLY A 884 1.70 20.10 -3.99
N VAL A 885 0.68 20.41 -3.18
CA VAL A 885 -0.67 19.82 -3.29
C VAL A 885 -1.75 20.88 -3.57
N ASN A 886 -1.50 22.15 -3.24
CA ASN A 886 -2.54 23.19 -3.23
C ASN A 886 -2.42 24.25 -4.35
N LYS A 887 -1.28 24.34 -5.06
CA LYS A 887 -0.98 25.43 -6.01
C LYS A 887 -2.08 25.69 -7.04
N ASP A 888 -2.64 24.65 -7.64
CA ASP A 888 -3.68 24.78 -8.67
C ASP A 888 -4.97 25.43 -8.14
N ASN A 889 -5.18 25.37 -6.82
CA ASN A 889 -6.30 26.02 -6.12
C ASN A 889 -5.96 27.44 -5.60
N TRP A 890 -4.69 27.86 -5.54
CA TRP A 890 -4.26 29.15 -4.97
C TRP A 890 -4.95 30.37 -5.62
N SER A 891 -5.35 30.28 -6.90
CA SER A 891 -6.09 31.37 -7.56
C SER A 891 -7.54 31.56 -7.07
N MET A 892 -8.02 30.66 -6.20
CA MET A 892 -9.32 30.68 -5.55
C MET A 892 -9.26 30.95 -4.04
N MET A 893 -8.05 31.14 -3.49
CA MET A 893 -7.73 31.24 -2.06
C MET A 893 -7.40 32.69 -1.67
#